data_AF-A0A819IB45-F1
#
_entry.id   AF-A0A819IB45-F1
#
_cell.length_a   1.000
_cell.length_b   1.000
_cell.length_c   1.000
_cell.angle_alpha   90.00
_cell.angle_beta   90.00
_cell.angle_gamma   90.00
#
_symmetry.space_group_name_H-M   'P 1'
#
loop_
_entity.id
_entity.type
_entity.pdbx_description
1 polymer ?
#
loop_
_entity_poly.entity_id
_entity_poly.type
_entity_poly.pdbx_seq_one_letter_code
_entity_poly.pdbx_strand_id
1 'polypeptide(L)'
;MKHKYKPSDLHFPSVAIRLQWNELPIIDWIDIDPHSQEYSFLRELGVREVPDLYQLLNRIDQEHQYGSKKISNYQLPKSLIFFAENFQEHYSKVWKKSDIEKFFLPSSTYYVNHSTKVILRTPEIIFQEPNPIFPCLLPDVLRYFSQYFNISLLGVEKNPSLPIAFNILMKKRNQLLTYQTAAIYFAYFNTLDGLNTTFIQNISNISFIPLSENNIYCKPSQVFIRSKSSTTDKISQDNNNNNNVFDDEIARGLIDYIDYSDEANSFLLNIGVRHFPSAENLADLLIDRQEIYFKRNEDTSDQVLSAKVRFYTNCLMQLSIVSNTTQQLYVEPLHSRLINKPWCLAYQIPEGSNGIKYQEFKITKPSDIYLDDDNQYAIKLRPLCAPEEKQLIQLYKKFGAKWISDCVERTLINLGKKIITDRSKELHNRILHRLDMLFVNNRGEYLEQTDLKRLELLRKQLSVYETEDIQWQLKLQNKTITLNPIEYSSCALEHKETKVYLYIHKDISTLDYIDIATELMRFVCKKSVDTLVHSISDKLTSPLETLKRRGIPVDRLLKSPEQQPVKLLLQAEKTKSNIAHTVEINRIDHFGRYKSEDDAAINTMIRASRSYSQQEFNQQEHFINENNTSCECVPAANMIRYDKLLHEIPLYIDQNLKLTSVLIQQATHLAWLLSGLAKQVFNIPVETMHLFRDIDTRIAFNSNGALFFNLRYFEQVFFDDLKSNLKNSKLSSSSTPIVRTIINFYFMITCHELSHNIDLNHDLNVIKRFEKVSVRFMDAKDVFLSKFSFQ
;
A
#
# COMPACT_ATOMS: atom_id res chain seq x y z
N MET A 1 61.14 32.13 -55.41
CA MET A 1 60.23 33.29 -55.61
C MET A 1 59.59 33.61 -54.27
N LYS A 2 59.66 34.85 -53.77
CA LYS A 2 58.94 35.24 -52.54
C LYS A 2 57.43 35.19 -52.83
N HIS A 3 56.69 34.32 -52.15
CA HIS A 3 55.23 34.29 -52.25
C HIS A 3 54.65 35.60 -51.71
N LYS A 4 53.72 36.20 -52.45
CA LYS A 4 52.98 37.40 -52.00
C LYS A 4 51.74 36.93 -51.26
N TYR A 5 51.53 37.44 -50.05
CA TYR A 5 50.38 37.15 -49.20
C TYR A 5 49.53 38.40 -49.03
N LYS A 6 48.23 38.24 -48.79
CA LYS A 6 47.42 39.36 -48.30
C LYS A 6 47.81 39.62 -46.84
N PRO A 7 47.71 40.87 -46.34
CA PRO A 7 47.96 41.16 -44.93
C PRO A 7 47.16 40.24 -43.98
N SER A 8 45.90 39.96 -44.34
CA SER A 8 45.01 39.04 -43.62
C SER A 8 45.48 37.59 -43.55
N ASP A 9 46.45 37.18 -44.36
CA ASP A 9 46.98 35.82 -44.38
C ASP A 9 48.29 35.72 -43.56
N LEU A 10 48.81 36.86 -43.07
CA LEU A 10 50.06 36.97 -42.35
C LEU A 10 49.83 37.23 -40.86
N HIS A 11 50.80 36.81 -40.05
CA HIS A 11 50.80 36.99 -38.60
C HIS A 11 52.06 37.74 -38.17
N PHE A 12 52.03 38.36 -36.98
CA PHE A 12 53.25 38.92 -36.39
C PHE A 12 54.23 37.80 -35.99
N PRO A 13 55.56 37.97 -36.11
CA PRO A 13 56.52 36.92 -35.78
C PRO A 13 56.46 36.47 -34.32
N SER A 14 56.10 37.37 -33.41
CA SER A 14 55.85 37.08 -31.99
C SER A 14 54.82 35.95 -31.79
N VAL A 15 53.83 35.84 -32.68
CA VAL A 15 52.80 34.81 -32.65
C VAL A 15 53.39 33.43 -32.96
N ALA A 16 54.16 33.33 -34.04
CA ALA A 16 54.82 32.08 -34.43
C ALA A 16 55.87 31.62 -33.40
N ILE A 17 56.61 32.57 -32.80
CA ILE A 17 57.58 32.29 -31.74
C ILE A 17 56.87 31.73 -30.49
N ARG A 18 55.80 32.40 -30.03
CA ARG A 18 55.03 31.97 -28.85
C ARG A 18 54.38 30.59 -29.05
N LEU A 19 53.87 30.32 -30.24
CA LEU A 19 53.28 29.02 -30.61
C LEU A 19 54.32 27.94 -30.95
N GLN A 20 55.58 28.32 -31.19
CA GLN A 20 56.61 27.48 -31.83
C GLN A 20 56.11 26.82 -33.12
N TRP A 21 55.45 27.63 -33.96
CA TRP A 21 54.83 27.20 -35.20
C TRP A 21 55.58 27.76 -36.41
N ASN A 22 56.63 27.05 -36.83
CA ASN A 22 57.52 27.47 -37.92
C ASN A 22 56.83 27.61 -39.29
N GLU A 23 55.74 26.86 -39.50
CA GLU A 23 54.98 26.86 -40.75
C GLU A 23 53.91 27.98 -40.81
N LEU A 24 53.70 28.72 -39.71
CA LEU A 24 52.72 29.80 -39.69
C LEU A 24 53.23 30.95 -40.58
N PRO A 25 52.45 31.42 -41.58
CA PRO A 25 52.87 32.54 -42.41
C PRO A 25 52.99 33.82 -41.57
N ILE A 26 54.22 34.34 -41.47
CA ILE A 26 54.54 35.58 -40.75
C ILE A 26 55.03 36.66 -41.69
N ILE A 27 54.89 37.92 -41.25
CA ILE A 27 55.53 39.05 -41.92
C ILE A 27 57.06 38.94 -41.80
N ASP A 28 57.78 39.30 -42.86
CA ASP A 28 59.26 39.31 -42.94
C ASP A 28 59.83 40.56 -42.21
N TRP A 29 59.51 40.70 -40.91
CA TRP A 29 59.95 41.83 -40.07
C TRP A 29 60.03 41.41 -38.59
N ILE A 30 61.23 41.05 -38.15
CA ILE A 30 61.50 40.23 -36.95
C ILE A 30 61.33 41.01 -35.63
N ASP A 31 61.65 42.30 -35.60
CA ASP A 31 61.73 43.13 -34.37
C ASP A 31 60.76 44.31 -34.37
N ILE A 32 59.48 44.08 -34.67
CA ILE A 32 58.46 45.12 -34.57
C ILE A 32 58.04 45.27 -33.10
N ASP A 33 58.20 46.48 -32.55
CA ASP A 33 57.69 46.84 -31.23
C ASP A 33 56.15 46.85 -31.23
N PRO A 34 55.47 46.05 -30.37
CA PRO A 34 54.00 46.04 -30.25
C PRO A 34 53.36 47.39 -29.93
N HIS A 35 54.13 48.35 -29.43
CA HIS A 35 53.67 49.70 -29.11
C HIS A 35 53.97 50.75 -30.19
N SER A 36 54.57 50.34 -31.31
CA SER A 36 54.92 51.23 -32.42
C SER A 36 53.73 51.64 -33.29
N GLN A 37 53.85 52.77 -33.99
CA GLN A 37 52.84 53.21 -34.97
C GLN A 37 52.77 52.24 -36.16
N GLU A 38 53.91 51.66 -36.52
CA GLU A 38 54.06 50.65 -37.57
C GLU A 38 53.28 49.37 -37.24
N TYR A 39 53.34 48.91 -35.98
CA TYR A 39 52.55 47.76 -35.52
C TYR A 39 51.05 48.04 -35.63
N SER A 40 50.60 49.21 -35.14
CA SER A 40 49.20 49.62 -35.23
C SER A 40 48.72 49.69 -36.68
N PHE A 41 49.55 50.25 -37.57
CA PHE A 41 49.24 50.32 -39.00
C PHE A 41 49.13 48.93 -39.65
N LEU A 42 50.05 48.01 -39.36
CA LEU A 42 49.99 46.64 -39.88
C LEU A 42 48.77 45.88 -39.37
N ARG A 43 48.40 46.10 -38.10
CA ARG A 43 47.17 45.57 -37.50
C ARG A 43 45.93 46.09 -38.23
N GLU A 44 45.87 47.39 -38.52
CA GLU A 44 44.78 48.01 -39.29
C GLU A 44 44.69 47.48 -40.73
N LEU A 45 45.83 47.19 -41.37
CA LEU A 45 45.88 46.55 -42.69
C LEU A 45 45.40 45.09 -42.68
N GLY A 46 45.32 44.46 -41.50
CA GLY A 46 44.79 43.11 -41.30
C GLY A 46 45.83 42.05 -40.97
N VAL A 47 47.09 42.41 -40.70
CA VAL A 47 48.07 41.45 -40.14
C VAL A 47 47.57 40.95 -38.79
N ARG A 48 47.52 39.64 -38.63
CA ARG A 48 46.84 39.01 -37.50
C ARG A 48 47.73 38.90 -36.26
N GLU A 49 47.14 39.22 -35.12
CA GLU A 49 47.74 39.04 -33.79
C GLU A 49 47.51 37.62 -33.24
N VAL A 50 46.58 36.88 -33.86
CA VAL A 50 46.25 35.51 -33.51
C VAL A 50 45.93 34.68 -34.76
N PRO A 51 46.21 33.36 -34.79
CA PRO A 51 45.78 32.49 -35.88
C PRO A 51 44.26 32.43 -36.04
N ASP A 52 43.79 31.97 -37.21
CA ASP A 52 42.36 31.63 -37.35
C ASP A 52 41.96 30.53 -36.35
N LEU A 53 40.73 30.60 -35.84
CA LEU A 53 40.23 29.63 -34.86
C LEU A 53 40.39 28.19 -35.36
N TYR A 54 39.97 27.87 -36.59
CA TYR A 54 40.08 26.51 -37.12
C TYR A 54 41.52 26.09 -37.37
N GLN A 55 42.38 27.02 -37.79
CA GLN A 55 43.83 26.75 -37.93
C GLN A 55 44.43 26.36 -36.57
N LEU A 56 44.07 27.10 -35.51
CA LEU A 56 44.53 26.81 -34.15
C LEU A 56 43.97 25.50 -33.61
N LEU A 57 42.66 25.22 -33.78
CA LEU A 57 42.05 23.95 -33.36
C LEU A 57 42.66 22.74 -34.07
N ASN A 58 42.98 22.86 -35.36
CA ASN A 58 43.69 21.80 -36.09
C ASN A 58 45.11 21.60 -35.56
N ARG A 59 45.80 22.69 -35.20
CA ARG A 59 47.13 22.61 -34.61
C ARG A 59 47.11 21.94 -33.23
N ILE A 60 46.10 22.20 -32.41
CA ILE A 60 45.90 21.50 -31.12
C ILE A 60 45.79 19.99 -31.32
N ASP A 61 45.00 19.55 -32.30
CA ASP A 61 44.87 18.13 -32.64
C ASP A 61 46.20 17.53 -33.10
N GLN A 62 46.95 18.21 -33.96
CA GLN A 62 48.29 17.78 -34.38
C GLN A 62 49.24 17.61 -33.19
N GLU A 63 49.36 18.64 -32.34
CA GLU A 63 50.22 18.61 -31.15
C GLU A 63 49.84 17.46 -30.19
N HIS A 64 48.53 17.23 -30.00
CA HIS A 64 48.03 16.09 -29.22
C HIS A 64 48.40 14.74 -29.85
N GLN A 65 48.36 14.61 -31.17
CA GLN A 65 48.69 13.37 -31.86
C GLN A 65 50.17 13.00 -31.75
N TYR A 66 51.07 13.99 -31.79
CA TYR A 66 52.52 13.78 -31.63
C TYR A 66 52.95 13.64 -30.16
N GLY A 67 52.19 14.20 -29.22
CA GLY A 67 52.47 14.16 -27.79
C GLY A 67 52.18 12.81 -27.12
N SER A 68 52.71 12.61 -25.91
CA SER A 68 52.32 11.48 -25.06
C SER A 68 50.83 11.56 -24.74
N LYS A 69 50.10 10.46 -24.94
CA LYS A 69 48.67 10.37 -24.57
C LYS A 69 48.45 9.82 -23.16
N LYS A 70 49.50 9.48 -22.43
CA LYS A 70 49.37 8.98 -21.05
C LYS A 70 49.12 10.14 -20.08
N ILE A 71 48.09 10.05 -19.25
CA ILE A 71 47.72 11.12 -18.29
C ILE A 71 48.90 11.55 -17.42
N SER A 72 49.70 10.61 -16.90
CA SER A 72 50.84 10.90 -16.01
C SER A 72 51.90 11.82 -16.61
N ASN A 73 52.04 11.80 -17.94
CA ASN A 73 53.09 12.53 -18.66
C ASN A 73 52.47 13.40 -19.78
N TYR A 74 51.18 13.75 -19.67
CA TYR A 74 50.50 14.53 -20.69
C TYR A 74 50.93 15.99 -20.60
N GLN A 75 51.43 16.54 -21.70
CA GLN A 75 51.75 17.97 -21.80
C GLN A 75 50.63 18.67 -22.57
N LEU A 76 50.13 19.78 -22.02
CA LEU A 76 49.12 20.57 -22.71
C LEU A 76 49.70 21.11 -24.04
N PRO A 77 48.97 20.98 -25.16
CA PRO A 77 49.36 21.58 -26.43
C PRO A 77 49.63 23.08 -26.26
N LYS A 78 50.72 23.59 -26.84
CA LYS A 78 51.07 25.02 -26.79
C LYS A 78 50.00 25.87 -27.47
N SER A 79 49.40 25.32 -28.53
CA SER A 79 48.29 25.94 -29.22
C SER A 79 47.02 26.01 -28.35
N LEU A 80 46.82 25.08 -27.42
CA LEU A 80 45.69 25.10 -26.47
C LEU A 80 45.92 26.14 -25.36
N ILE A 81 47.16 26.25 -24.89
CA ILE A 81 47.60 27.29 -23.95
C ILE A 81 47.36 28.67 -24.57
N PHE A 82 47.87 28.89 -25.78
CA PHE A 82 47.67 30.14 -26.52
C PHE A 82 46.18 30.44 -26.78
N PHE A 83 45.38 29.41 -27.10
CA PHE A 83 43.94 29.56 -27.25
C PHE A 83 43.31 30.12 -25.97
N ALA A 84 43.64 29.54 -24.81
CA ALA A 84 43.04 29.94 -23.55
C ALA A 84 43.40 31.39 -23.18
N GLU A 85 44.66 31.78 -23.36
CA GLU A 85 45.17 33.12 -23.06
C GLU A 85 44.50 34.22 -23.90
N ASN A 86 44.15 33.92 -25.15
CA ASN A 86 43.62 34.90 -26.11
C ASN A 86 42.11 34.75 -26.35
N PHE A 87 41.44 33.83 -25.65
CA PHE A 87 40.02 33.51 -25.88
C PHE A 87 39.11 34.71 -25.71
N GLN A 88 39.20 35.38 -24.56
CA GLN A 88 38.26 36.45 -24.21
C GLN A 88 38.37 37.65 -25.16
N GLU A 89 39.59 38.02 -25.55
CA GLU A 89 39.86 39.18 -26.40
C GLU A 89 39.56 38.93 -27.88
N HIS A 90 39.99 37.77 -28.41
CA HIS A 90 39.98 37.52 -29.86
C HIS A 90 38.96 36.46 -30.31
N TYR A 91 38.82 35.34 -29.58
CA TYR A 91 38.01 34.22 -30.05
C TYR A 91 36.55 34.26 -29.59
N SER A 92 36.25 34.92 -28.47
CA SER A 92 34.90 34.98 -27.87
C SER A 92 33.83 35.52 -28.82
N LYS A 93 34.20 36.49 -29.69
CA LYS A 93 33.30 37.14 -30.65
C LYS A 93 32.90 36.24 -31.82
N VAL A 94 33.78 35.31 -32.20
CA VAL A 94 33.56 34.37 -33.30
C VAL A 94 33.14 32.98 -32.81
N TRP A 95 33.17 32.76 -31.49
CA TRP A 95 32.84 31.49 -30.87
C TRP A 95 31.33 31.20 -30.93
N LYS A 96 30.97 30.10 -31.59
CA LYS A 96 29.62 29.55 -31.60
C LYS A 96 29.70 28.05 -31.33
N LYS A 97 29.07 27.61 -30.23
CA LYS A 97 29.11 26.20 -29.77
C LYS A 97 28.73 25.21 -30.87
N SER A 98 27.69 25.53 -31.65
CA SER A 98 27.15 24.69 -32.74
C SER A 98 28.10 24.49 -33.92
N ASP A 99 29.08 25.38 -34.09
CA ASP A 99 29.90 25.43 -35.30
C ASP A 99 31.21 24.66 -35.11
N ILE A 100 31.54 24.25 -33.87
CA ILE A 100 32.80 23.57 -33.54
C ILE A 100 32.64 22.05 -33.60
N GLU A 101 32.95 21.48 -34.77
CA GLU A 101 32.96 20.01 -34.96
C GLU A 101 34.30 19.36 -34.57
N LYS A 102 35.37 20.17 -34.44
CA LYS A 102 36.72 19.66 -34.21
C LYS A 102 36.95 19.30 -32.74
N PHE A 103 37.51 18.11 -32.49
CA PHE A 103 37.96 17.72 -31.16
C PHE A 103 39.25 18.44 -30.79
N PHE A 104 39.24 19.19 -29.68
CA PHE A 104 40.40 19.96 -29.25
C PHE A 104 40.58 20.02 -27.72
N LEU A 105 39.55 19.70 -26.93
CA LEU A 105 39.63 19.75 -25.48
C LEU A 105 40.17 18.43 -24.91
N PRO A 106 41.33 18.42 -24.23
CA PRO A 106 41.87 17.23 -23.60
C PRO A 106 40.99 16.76 -22.44
N SER A 107 40.60 15.49 -22.47
CA SER A 107 39.66 14.88 -21.54
C SER A 107 40.05 13.43 -21.24
N SER A 108 39.47 12.85 -20.18
CA SER A 108 39.64 11.45 -19.81
C SER A 108 38.30 10.80 -19.43
N THR A 109 38.21 9.47 -19.54
CA THR A 109 37.04 8.72 -19.04
C THR A 109 37.36 8.10 -17.69
N TYR A 110 36.62 8.49 -16.65
CA TYR A 110 37.02 8.23 -15.27
C TYR A 110 36.69 6.81 -14.80
N TYR A 111 35.52 6.28 -15.17
CA TYR A 111 34.95 5.10 -14.49
C TYR A 111 34.98 3.78 -15.26
N VAL A 112 34.74 3.77 -16.58
CA VAL A 112 34.46 2.49 -17.26
C VAL A 112 35.72 1.64 -17.51
N ASN A 113 36.93 2.18 -17.37
CA ASN A 113 38.18 1.39 -17.53
C ASN A 113 39.43 2.08 -16.93
N HIS A 114 39.28 3.07 -16.05
CA HIS A 114 40.36 3.98 -15.63
C HIS A 114 41.29 4.32 -16.80
N SER A 115 40.74 4.91 -17.86
CA SER A 115 41.52 5.12 -19.07
C SER A 115 42.72 5.99 -18.72
N THR A 116 43.92 5.43 -18.80
CA THR A 116 45.17 6.19 -18.60
C THR A 116 45.51 7.06 -19.81
N LYS A 117 44.62 7.09 -20.81
CA LYS A 117 44.79 7.81 -22.07
C LYS A 117 43.95 9.08 -22.11
N VAL A 118 44.57 10.17 -22.51
CA VAL A 118 43.94 11.44 -22.83
C VAL A 118 43.35 11.35 -24.24
N ILE A 119 42.11 11.83 -24.37
CA ILE A 119 41.37 11.92 -25.64
C ILE A 119 40.95 13.37 -25.86
N LEU A 120 40.84 13.79 -27.12
CA LEU A 120 40.23 15.07 -27.46
C LEU A 120 38.73 14.92 -27.69
N ARG A 121 37.95 15.91 -27.23
CA ARG A 121 36.50 15.97 -27.39
C ARG A 121 36.03 17.41 -27.69
N THR A 122 34.77 17.52 -28.10
CA THR A 122 34.07 18.80 -28.23
C THR A 122 33.47 19.23 -26.89
N PRO A 123 33.19 20.53 -26.69
CA PRO A 123 32.55 21.04 -25.48
C PRO A 123 31.18 20.42 -25.15
N GLU A 124 30.46 19.88 -26.14
CA GLU A 124 29.08 19.38 -25.97
C GLU A 124 28.96 18.09 -25.16
N ILE A 125 30.02 17.27 -25.15
CA ILE A 125 29.99 15.90 -24.61
C ILE A 125 30.99 15.71 -23.48
N ILE A 126 31.48 16.80 -22.90
CA ILE A 126 32.41 16.81 -21.77
C ILE A 126 31.90 17.70 -20.65
N PHE A 127 32.31 17.36 -19.44
CA PHE A 127 31.93 18.08 -18.24
C PHE A 127 33.16 18.42 -17.40
N GLN A 128 33.01 19.41 -16.52
CA GLN A 128 34.10 19.82 -15.63
C GLN A 128 34.32 18.77 -14.54
N GLU A 129 33.24 18.27 -13.94
CA GLU A 129 33.32 17.35 -12.81
C GLU A 129 33.42 15.87 -13.26
N PRO A 130 34.15 15.03 -12.49
CA PRO A 130 34.21 13.59 -12.72
C PRO A 130 32.83 12.94 -12.66
N ASN A 131 32.54 12.05 -13.61
CA ASN A 131 31.26 11.35 -13.65
C ASN A 131 31.37 9.97 -14.34
N PRO A 132 30.41 9.05 -14.10
CA PRO A 132 30.49 7.69 -14.61
C PRO A 132 30.09 7.51 -16.09
N ILE A 133 29.48 8.52 -16.73
CA ILE A 133 28.83 8.37 -18.05
C ILE A 133 29.62 9.04 -19.18
N PHE A 134 30.18 10.22 -18.92
CA PHE A 134 30.80 11.11 -19.89
C PHE A 134 32.30 11.31 -19.60
N PRO A 135 33.09 11.66 -20.63
CA PRO A 135 34.44 12.17 -20.41
C PRO A 135 34.41 13.48 -19.59
N CYS A 136 35.40 13.65 -18.73
CA CYS A 136 35.63 14.89 -17.99
C CYS A 136 36.92 15.57 -18.47
N LEU A 137 36.97 16.90 -18.34
CA LEU A 137 38.19 17.65 -18.62
C LEU A 137 39.34 17.22 -17.71
N LEU A 138 40.57 17.31 -18.20
CA LEU A 138 41.73 17.10 -17.34
C LEU A 138 41.83 18.22 -16.29
N PRO A 139 42.20 17.91 -15.02
CA PRO A 139 42.37 18.92 -13.98
C PRO A 139 43.32 20.06 -14.35
N ASP A 140 44.40 19.75 -15.10
CA ASP A 140 45.34 20.76 -15.58
C ASP A 140 44.71 21.72 -16.59
N VAL A 141 43.79 21.24 -17.44
CA VAL A 141 43.05 22.09 -18.39
C VAL A 141 42.12 23.02 -17.63
N LEU A 142 41.36 22.50 -16.66
CA LEU A 142 40.47 23.31 -15.82
C LEU A 142 41.23 24.38 -15.03
N ARG A 143 42.32 23.99 -14.37
CA ARG A 143 43.17 24.91 -13.59
C ARG A 143 43.79 26.00 -14.46
N TYR A 144 44.17 25.67 -15.69
CA TYR A 144 44.79 26.64 -16.59
C TYR A 144 43.75 27.60 -17.17
N PHE A 145 42.62 27.09 -17.67
CA PHE A 145 41.58 27.90 -18.30
C PHE A 145 40.94 28.88 -17.31
N SER A 146 40.74 28.45 -16.05
CA SER A 146 40.13 29.28 -15.00
C SER A 146 40.94 30.55 -14.65
N GLN A 147 42.22 30.61 -15.03
CA GLN A 147 43.06 31.81 -14.85
C GLN A 147 42.69 32.93 -15.84
N TYR A 148 42.11 32.58 -16.99
CA TYR A 148 41.87 33.52 -18.09
C TYR A 148 40.37 33.80 -18.29
N PHE A 149 39.50 32.79 -18.21
CA PHE A 149 38.06 32.99 -18.36
C PHE A 149 37.24 31.83 -17.78
N ASN A 150 35.92 32.03 -17.61
CA ASN A 150 35.03 30.95 -17.20
C ASN A 150 34.82 29.95 -18.34
N ILE A 151 35.29 28.72 -18.16
CA ILE A 151 35.24 27.66 -19.19
C ILE A 151 33.82 27.34 -19.68
N SER A 152 32.80 27.68 -18.90
CA SER A 152 31.40 27.59 -19.32
C SER A 152 31.09 28.43 -20.57
N LEU A 153 31.89 29.45 -20.88
CA LEU A 153 31.81 30.23 -22.12
C LEU A 153 32.12 29.39 -23.37
N LEU A 154 32.86 28.28 -23.23
CA LEU A 154 33.04 27.31 -24.32
C LEU A 154 31.84 26.39 -24.48
N GLY A 155 30.87 26.45 -23.58
CA GLY A 155 29.73 25.55 -23.52
C GLY A 155 29.99 24.25 -22.76
N VAL A 156 31.09 24.17 -22.00
CA VAL A 156 31.41 23.05 -21.09
C VAL A 156 30.73 23.26 -19.74
N GLU A 157 29.70 22.47 -19.49
CA GLU A 157 28.94 22.54 -18.24
C GLU A 157 29.65 21.83 -17.09
N LYS A 158 29.28 22.18 -15.84
CA LYS A 158 29.87 21.56 -14.65
C LYS A 158 29.51 20.08 -14.55
N ASN A 159 28.23 19.76 -14.67
CA ASN A 159 27.65 18.42 -14.65
C ASN A 159 26.61 18.28 -15.77
N PRO A 160 26.36 17.06 -16.29
CA PRO A 160 25.22 16.80 -17.16
C PRO A 160 23.91 16.98 -16.40
N SER A 161 22.84 17.36 -17.10
CA SER A 161 21.49 17.24 -16.52
C SER A 161 21.07 15.78 -16.42
N LEU A 162 20.23 15.47 -15.41
CA LEU A 162 19.70 14.13 -15.20
C LEU A 162 19.05 13.53 -16.47
N PRO A 163 18.22 14.27 -17.24
CA PRO A 163 17.66 13.73 -18.49
C PRO A 163 18.71 13.36 -19.54
N ILE A 164 19.77 14.16 -19.70
CA ILE A 164 20.85 13.89 -20.65
C ILE A 164 21.62 12.63 -20.23
N ALA A 165 21.97 12.55 -18.94
CA ALA A 165 22.69 11.42 -18.37
C ALA A 165 21.88 10.11 -18.47
N PHE A 166 20.60 10.15 -18.10
CA PHE A 166 19.68 9.02 -18.21
C PHE A 166 19.51 8.54 -19.64
N ASN A 167 19.32 9.45 -20.61
CA ASN A 167 19.16 9.09 -22.02
C ASN A 167 20.38 8.35 -22.59
N ILE A 168 21.60 8.76 -22.21
CA ILE A 168 22.82 8.08 -22.64
C ILE A 168 22.97 6.72 -21.95
N LEU A 169 22.66 6.63 -20.65
CA LEU A 169 22.64 5.36 -19.93
C LEU A 169 21.68 4.37 -20.60
N MET A 170 20.49 4.82 -20.98
CA MET A 170 19.50 3.97 -21.65
C MET A 170 19.94 3.54 -23.06
N LYS A 171 20.57 4.42 -23.84
CA LYS A 171 21.14 4.05 -25.16
C LYS A 171 22.23 2.98 -25.05
N LYS A 172 22.99 2.97 -23.96
CA LYS A 172 24.07 2.01 -23.69
C LYS A 172 23.72 1.04 -22.55
N ARG A 173 22.44 0.79 -22.29
CA ARG A 173 21.95 0.08 -21.09
C ARG A 173 22.65 -1.25 -20.89
N ASN A 174 22.72 -2.08 -21.93
CA ASN A 174 23.29 -3.43 -21.84
C ASN A 174 24.82 -3.44 -21.60
N GLN A 175 25.51 -2.32 -21.85
CA GLN A 175 26.96 -2.18 -21.64
C GLN A 175 27.27 -1.53 -20.29
N LEU A 176 26.45 -0.56 -19.87
CA LEU A 176 26.72 0.28 -18.71
C LEU A 176 25.94 -0.15 -17.47
N LEU A 177 24.66 -0.51 -17.60
CA LEU A 177 23.74 -0.69 -16.48
C LEU A 177 23.53 -2.18 -16.18
N THR A 178 24.40 -2.76 -15.36
CA THR A 178 24.28 -4.13 -14.83
C THR A 178 23.91 -4.07 -13.35
N TYR A 179 23.57 -5.20 -12.74
CA TYR A 179 23.32 -5.28 -11.30
C TYR A 179 24.49 -4.71 -10.47
N GLN A 180 25.72 -5.02 -10.87
CA GLN A 180 26.94 -4.58 -10.16
C GLN A 180 27.22 -3.08 -10.31
N THR A 181 26.85 -2.47 -11.45
CA THR A 181 27.13 -1.05 -11.70
C THR A 181 25.96 -0.13 -11.36
N ALA A 182 24.74 -0.67 -11.18
CA ALA A 182 23.53 0.10 -10.92
C ALA A 182 23.65 1.04 -9.72
N ALA A 183 24.26 0.57 -8.63
CA ALA A 183 24.54 1.38 -7.44
C ALA A 183 25.29 2.68 -7.79
N ILE A 184 26.34 2.58 -8.60
CA ILE A 184 27.17 3.72 -8.99
C ILE A 184 26.34 4.73 -9.80
N TYR A 185 25.56 4.26 -10.79
CA TYR A 185 24.78 5.16 -11.64
C TYR A 185 23.61 5.81 -10.91
N PHE A 186 22.89 5.07 -10.06
CA PHE A 186 21.75 5.62 -9.32
C PHE A 186 22.22 6.58 -8.22
N ALA A 187 23.32 6.28 -7.52
CA ALA A 187 23.93 7.21 -6.58
C ALA A 187 24.36 8.49 -7.30
N TYR A 188 24.97 8.38 -8.48
CA TYR A 188 25.33 9.54 -9.30
C TYR A 188 24.10 10.34 -9.75
N PHE A 189 23.02 9.68 -10.18
CA PHE A 189 21.79 10.38 -10.56
C PHE A 189 21.15 11.14 -9.40
N ASN A 190 21.35 10.70 -8.16
CA ASN A 190 20.89 11.43 -6.99
C ASN A 190 21.56 12.80 -6.82
N THR A 191 22.75 13.00 -7.39
CA THR A 191 23.51 14.26 -7.29
C THR A 191 23.23 15.23 -8.44
N LEU A 192 22.45 14.82 -9.45
CA LEU A 192 22.19 15.60 -10.65
C LEU A 192 20.91 16.43 -10.58
N ASP A 193 20.99 17.65 -11.12
CA ASP A 193 19.83 18.50 -11.33
C ASP A 193 18.96 18.01 -12.50
N GLY A 194 17.65 18.24 -12.40
CA GLY A 194 16.67 17.95 -13.46
C GLY A 194 15.65 16.87 -13.11
N LEU A 195 15.62 16.40 -11.86
CA LEU A 195 14.52 15.60 -11.36
C LEU A 195 13.25 16.45 -11.27
N ASN A 196 12.26 16.17 -12.12
CA ASN A 196 10.98 16.84 -12.12
C ASN A 196 9.85 15.84 -12.44
N THR A 197 8.59 16.28 -12.26
CA THR A 197 7.41 15.43 -12.47
C THR A 197 7.32 14.86 -13.88
N THR A 198 7.69 15.64 -14.91
CA THR A 198 7.67 15.17 -16.31
C THR A 198 8.69 14.07 -16.57
N PHE A 199 9.89 14.20 -15.99
CA PHE A 199 10.93 13.18 -16.08
C PHE A 199 10.49 11.90 -15.38
N ILE A 200 9.99 12.00 -14.14
CA ILE A 200 9.48 10.85 -13.37
C ILE A 200 8.37 10.12 -14.13
N GLN A 201 7.41 10.86 -14.70
CA GLN A 201 6.34 10.27 -15.51
C GLN A 201 6.90 9.50 -16.73
N ASN A 202 7.89 10.07 -17.42
CA ASN A 202 8.51 9.43 -18.59
C ASN A 202 9.25 8.13 -18.23
N ILE A 203 9.91 8.08 -17.08
CA ILE A 203 10.68 6.89 -16.68
C ILE A 203 9.89 5.85 -15.88
N SER A 204 8.72 6.23 -15.32
CA SER A 204 7.89 5.33 -14.49
C SER A 204 7.48 4.04 -15.20
N ASN A 205 7.33 4.08 -16.52
CA ASN A 205 6.95 2.94 -17.35
C ASN A 205 8.13 2.22 -18.02
N ILE A 206 9.36 2.69 -17.81
CA ILE A 206 10.56 2.13 -18.43
C ILE A 206 11.15 1.07 -17.50
N SER A 207 11.41 -0.12 -18.05
CA SER A 207 12.16 -1.16 -17.35
C SER A 207 13.66 -0.89 -17.45
N PHE A 208 14.26 -0.38 -16.37
CA PHE A 208 15.69 -0.07 -16.32
C PHE A 208 16.36 -0.45 -15.00
N ILE A 209 15.60 -0.79 -13.96
CA ILE A 209 16.19 -1.17 -12.67
C ILE A 209 16.54 -2.66 -12.74
N PRO A 210 17.82 -3.06 -12.67
CA PRO A 210 18.16 -4.47 -12.67
C PRO A 210 17.59 -5.14 -11.41
N LEU A 211 17.21 -6.40 -11.51
CA LEU A 211 16.74 -7.18 -10.35
C LEU A 211 17.80 -8.19 -9.87
N SER A 212 18.59 -8.71 -10.80
CA SER A 212 19.61 -9.71 -10.53
C SER A 212 20.71 -9.68 -11.59
N GLU A 213 21.77 -10.46 -11.38
CA GLU A 213 22.92 -10.58 -12.28
C GLU A 213 22.54 -11.02 -13.71
N ASN A 214 21.35 -11.61 -13.89
CA ASN A 214 20.82 -12.00 -15.20
C ASN A 214 20.29 -10.81 -16.03
N ASN A 215 20.48 -9.57 -15.58
CA ASN A 215 20.04 -8.33 -16.25
C ASN A 215 18.53 -8.32 -16.58
N ILE A 216 17.71 -8.90 -15.69
CA ILE A 216 16.26 -8.72 -15.75
C ILE A 216 15.97 -7.31 -15.26
N TYR A 217 15.41 -6.47 -16.14
CA TYR A 217 15.09 -5.08 -15.82
C TYR A 217 13.62 -4.92 -15.44
N CYS A 218 13.38 -4.23 -14.33
CA CYS A 218 12.08 -3.93 -13.77
C CYS A 218 11.76 -2.43 -13.87
N LYS A 219 10.46 -2.13 -13.87
CA LYS A 219 9.93 -0.77 -13.70
C LYS A 219 10.01 -0.36 -12.22
N PRO A 220 10.00 0.94 -11.90
CA PRO A 220 9.93 1.42 -10.52
C PRO A 220 8.78 0.83 -9.69
N SER A 221 7.61 0.55 -10.30
CA SER A 221 6.48 -0.06 -9.59
C SER A 221 6.63 -1.57 -9.33
N GLN A 222 7.62 -2.24 -9.91
CA GLN A 222 7.76 -3.70 -9.87
C GLN A 222 8.79 -4.20 -8.86
N VAL A 223 9.53 -3.28 -8.24
CA VAL A 223 10.60 -3.55 -7.27
C VAL A 223 10.42 -2.64 -6.07
N PHE A 224 10.95 -3.06 -4.92
CA PHE A 224 10.77 -2.36 -3.65
C PHE A 224 12.09 -2.26 -2.90
N ILE A 225 12.24 -1.24 -2.06
CA ILE A 225 13.45 -1.05 -1.25
C ILE A 225 13.13 -1.43 0.18
N ARG A 226 13.84 -2.36 0.79
CA ARG A 226 13.58 -2.70 2.19
C ARG A 226 13.97 -1.51 3.07
N SER A 227 13.10 -1.17 4.03
CA SER A 227 13.43 -0.18 5.04
C SER A 227 14.53 -0.75 5.94
N LYS A 228 15.67 -0.06 6.09
CA LYS A 228 16.80 -0.51 6.94
C LYS A 228 16.48 -0.49 8.45
N SER A 229 15.20 -0.40 8.83
CA SER A 229 14.76 -0.22 10.23
C SER A 229 15.00 -1.35 11.19
N SER A 230 15.32 -2.54 10.70
CA SER A 230 15.48 -3.71 11.56
C SER A 230 16.89 -3.88 12.11
N THR A 231 17.71 -2.81 12.14
CA THR A 231 19.05 -2.82 12.73
C THR A 231 19.20 -1.79 13.86
N THR A 232 18.47 -1.99 14.95
CA THR A 232 18.90 -1.53 16.28
C THR A 232 19.05 -2.72 17.23
N ASP A 233 19.72 -3.77 16.79
CA ASP A 233 20.42 -4.71 17.67
C ASP A 233 21.92 -4.58 17.42
N LYS A 234 22.51 -3.48 17.93
CA LYS A 234 23.96 -3.42 18.21
C LYS A 234 24.28 -3.95 19.61
N ILE A 235 23.38 -4.74 20.21
CA ILE A 235 23.65 -5.47 21.46
C ILE A 235 23.13 -6.90 21.33
N SER A 236 23.76 -7.68 20.47
CA SER A 236 24.11 -9.08 20.75
C SER A 236 24.96 -9.62 19.60
N GLN A 237 26.20 -9.96 19.90
CA GLN A 237 27.10 -10.71 19.01
C GLN A 237 26.69 -12.19 18.94
N ASP A 238 25.40 -12.49 18.85
CA ASP A 238 24.90 -13.86 18.71
C ASP A 238 24.18 -14.02 17.37
N ASN A 239 24.97 -14.41 16.37
CA ASN A 239 24.64 -15.16 15.16
C ASN A 239 23.17 -15.50 14.88
N ASN A 240 22.33 -14.53 14.48
CA ASN A 240 21.13 -14.80 13.68
C ASN A 240 20.67 -13.59 12.85
N ASN A 241 21.47 -13.22 11.84
CA ASN A 241 21.03 -12.40 10.69
C ASN A 241 20.03 -13.14 9.76
N ASN A 242 19.52 -14.31 10.15
CA ASN A 242 18.77 -15.22 9.27
C ASN A 242 17.30 -14.86 9.06
N ASN A 243 16.67 -14.08 9.95
CA ASN A 243 15.23 -13.79 9.82
C ASN A 243 14.91 -12.87 8.63
N ASN A 244 15.74 -11.84 8.37
CA ASN A 244 15.52 -10.91 7.26
C ASN A 244 15.75 -11.58 5.90
N VAL A 245 16.81 -12.39 5.78
CA VAL A 245 17.12 -13.16 4.56
C VAL A 245 16.01 -14.16 4.26
N PHE A 246 15.52 -14.86 5.28
CA PHE A 246 14.44 -15.82 5.13
C PHE A 246 13.14 -15.14 4.66
N ASP A 247 12.78 -13.99 5.21
CA ASP A 247 11.59 -13.24 4.76
C ASP A 247 11.73 -12.73 3.31
N ASP A 248 12.92 -12.29 2.89
CA ASP A 248 13.18 -11.87 1.50
C ASP A 248 13.11 -13.06 0.55
N GLU A 249 13.69 -14.20 0.93
CA GLU A 249 13.57 -15.44 0.17
C GLU A 249 12.13 -15.94 0.06
N ILE A 250 11.33 -15.77 1.12
CA ILE A 250 9.90 -16.09 1.12
C ILE A 250 9.12 -15.12 0.24
N ALA A 251 9.42 -13.82 0.25
CA ALA A 251 8.72 -12.82 -0.55
C ALA A 251 9.09 -12.87 -2.04
N ARG A 252 10.31 -13.33 -2.35
CA ARG A 252 10.90 -13.36 -3.68
C ARG A 252 10.00 -14.05 -4.71
N GLY A 253 9.85 -13.42 -5.87
CA GLY A 253 8.97 -13.89 -6.94
C GLY A 253 7.53 -13.39 -6.81
N LEU A 254 7.10 -12.94 -5.64
CA LEU A 254 5.86 -12.14 -5.49
C LEU A 254 6.20 -10.66 -5.33
N ILE A 255 6.95 -10.32 -4.28
CA ILE A 255 7.44 -8.97 -3.99
C ILE A 255 8.96 -9.03 -4.02
N ASP A 256 9.57 -8.37 -4.99
CA ASP A 256 11.02 -8.38 -5.17
C ASP A 256 11.65 -7.13 -4.57
N TYR A 257 12.56 -7.35 -3.61
CA TYR A 257 13.30 -6.28 -2.96
C TYR A 257 14.68 -6.08 -3.60
N ILE A 258 15.14 -4.82 -3.62
CA ILE A 258 16.45 -4.40 -4.11
C ILE A 258 17.16 -3.53 -3.06
N ASP A 259 18.49 -3.58 -3.03
CA ASP A 259 19.33 -2.69 -2.24
C ASP A 259 20.64 -2.40 -3.00
N TYR A 260 20.87 -1.13 -3.34
CA TYR A 260 22.01 -0.71 -4.15
C TYR A 260 23.02 0.16 -3.38
N SER A 261 22.55 1.07 -2.53
CA SER A 261 23.25 1.87 -1.51
C SER A 261 22.26 2.90 -0.97
N ASP A 262 22.59 3.65 0.09
CA ASP A 262 21.68 4.69 0.60
C ASP A 262 21.44 5.82 -0.41
N GLU A 263 22.47 6.26 -1.12
CA GLU A 263 22.38 7.30 -2.14
C GLU A 263 21.63 6.81 -3.38
N ALA A 264 21.91 5.58 -3.82
CA ALA A 264 21.23 4.96 -4.95
C ALA A 264 19.75 4.71 -4.65
N ASN A 265 19.44 4.20 -3.46
CA ASN A 265 18.09 3.96 -3.01
C ASN A 265 17.32 5.28 -2.86
N SER A 266 17.97 6.36 -2.40
CA SER A 266 17.37 7.70 -2.33
C SER A 266 16.89 8.20 -3.69
N PHE A 267 17.71 8.04 -4.73
CA PHE A 267 17.29 8.34 -6.10
C PHE A 267 16.08 7.50 -6.52
N LEU A 268 16.12 6.19 -6.26
CA LEU A 268 15.04 5.27 -6.60
C LEU A 268 13.71 5.62 -5.89
N LEU A 269 13.77 5.99 -4.62
CA LEU A 269 12.62 6.49 -3.85
C LEU A 269 12.05 7.77 -4.48
N ASN A 270 12.93 8.71 -4.87
CA ASN A 270 12.55 9.97 -5.51
C ASN A 270 11.86 9.79 -6.88
N ILE A 271 12.12 8.70 -7.60
CA ILE A 271 11.45 8.36 -8.87
C ILE A 271 10.22 7.45 -8.70
N GLY A 272 9.84 7.12 -7.46
CA GLY A 272 8.59 6.41 -7.15
C GLY A 272 8.73 4.94 -6.78
N VAL A 273 9.94 4.40 -6.62
CA VAL A 273 10.14 3.11 -5.94
C VAL A 273 9.67 3.27 -4.49
N ARG A 274 9.03 2.25 -3.93
CA ARG A 274 8.46 2.29 -2.57
C ARG A 274 9.08 1.21 -1.69
N HIS A 275 8.86 1.33 -0.39
CA HIS A 275 9.26 0.30 0.56
C HIS A 275 8.35 -0.93 0.55
N PHE A 276 7.10 -0.76 0.13
CA PHE A 276 6.13 -1.83 0.01
C PHE A 276 5.14 -1.49 -1.12
N PRO A 277 4.55 -2.48 -1.82
CA PRO A 277 3.53 -2.21 -2.82
C PRO A 277 2.34 -1.43 -2.26
N SER A 278 1.81 -0.47 -3.03
CA SER A 278 0.48 0.08 -2.76
C SER A 278 -0.58 -1.03 -2.90
N ALA A 279 -1.79 -0.82 -2.39
CA ALA A 279 -2.85 -1.82 -2.47
C ALA A 279 -3.20 -2.22 -3.91
N GLU A 280 -3.25 -1.26 -4.82
CA GLU A 280 -3.49 -1.48 -6.25
C GLU A 280 -2.37 -2.33 -6.87
N ASN A 281 -1.12 -1.96 -6.57
CA ASN A 281 0.05 -2.68 -7.07
C ASN A 281 0.16 -4.09 -6.46
N LEU A 282 -0.16 -4.25 -5.17
CA LEU A 282 -0.21 -5.53 -4.49
C LEU A 282 -1.26 -6.45 -5.13
N ALA A 283 -2.45 -5.92 -5.43
CA ALA A 283 -3.48 -6.66 -6.14
C ALA A 283 -3.00 -7.12 -7.52
N ASP A 284 -2.35 -6.24 -8.29
CA ASP A 284 -1.75 -6.61 -9.57
C ASP A 284 -0.66 -7.69 -9.43
N LEU A 285 0.23 -7.59 -8.43
CA LEU A 285 1.25 -8.61 -8.16
C LEU A 285 0.64 -9.97 -7.79
N LEU A 286 -0.40 -9.99 -6.94
CA LEU A 286 -1.11 -11.22 -6.56
C LEU A 286 -1.81 -11.88 -7.76
N ILE A 287 -2.28 -11.08 -8.72
CA ILE A 287 -2.88 -11.59 -9.97
C ILE A 287 -1.80 -12.10 -10.93
N ASP A 288 -0.74 -11.32 -11.16
CA ASP A 288 0.20 -11.56 -12.25
C ASP A 288 1.35 -12.52 -11.88
N ARG A 289 1.70 -12.62 -10.59
CA ARG A 289 2.88 -13.38 -10.15
C ARG A 289 2.57 -14.64 -9.34
N GLN A 290 1.31 -14.91 -9.01
CA GLN A 290 0.96 -16.06 -8.16
C GLN A 290 1.47 -17.41 -8.71
N GLU A 291 1.44 -17.63 -10.03
CA GLU A 291 1.91 -18.88 -10.63
C GLU A 291 3.42 -19.06 -10.46
N ILE A 292 4.18 -17.97 -10.66
CA ILE A 292 5.63 -17.95 -10.50
C ILE A 292 5.98 -18.16 -9.03
N TYR A 293 5.24 -17.51 -8.12
CA TYR A 293 5.48 -17.54 -6.69
C TYR A 293 5.32 -18.93 -6.08
N PHE A 294 4.26 -19.65 -6.47
CA PHE A 294 3.95 -20.99 -5.97
C PHE A 294 4.50 -22.15 -6.82
N LYS A 295 5.29 -21.86 -7.88
CA LYS A 295 5.94 -22.90 -8.68
C LYS A 295 6.86 -23.75 -7.80
N ARG A 296 6.58 -25.05 -7.73
CA ARG A 296 7.43 -26.02 -6.99
C ARG A 296 8.72 -26.27 -7.76
N ASN A 297 9.84 -26.01 -7.11
CA ASN A 297 11.16 -26.50 -7.53
C ASN A 297 11.53 -27.73 -6.68
N GLU A 298 12.48 -28.56 -7.15
CA GLU A 298 12.93 -29.79 -6.47
C GLU A 298 13.37 -29.56 -5.01
N ASP A 299 13.86 -28.36 -4.68
CA ASP A 299 14.32 -27.97 -3.34
C ASP A 299 13.24 -27.35 -2.42
N THR A 300 11.97 -27.29 -2.86
CA THR A 300 10.92 -26.61 -2.07
C THR A 300 10.42 -27.51 -0.94
N SER A 301 10.95 -27.30 0.28
CA SER A 301 10.44 -28.00 1.46
C SER A 301 9.02 -27.55 1.83
N ASP A 302 8.26 -28.42 2.51
CA ASP A 302 6.93 -28.08 3.03
C ASP A 302 6.95 -26.86 3.98
N GLN A 303 8.07 -26.67 4.68
CA GLN A 303 8.28 -25.50 5.54
C GLN A 303 8.33 -24.20 4.72
N VAL A 304 9.04 -24.17 3.59
CA VAL A 304 9.06 -23.00 2.70
C VAL A 304 7.68 -22.74 2.09
N LEU A 305 6.98 -23.79 1.67
CA LEU A 305 5.63 -23.65 1.11
C LEU A 305 4.66 -23.06 2.13
N SER A 306 4.64 -23.58 3.37
CA SER A 306 3.81 -23.04 4.44
C SER A 306 4.14 -21.58 4.78
N ALA A 307 5.42 -21.20 4.75
CA ALA A 307 5.84 -19.82 4.96
C ALA A 307 5.37 -18.89 3.81
N LYS A 308 5.45 -19.36 2.56
CA LYS A 308 4.90 -18.65 1.38
C LYS A 308 3.38 -18.47 1.46
N VAL A 309 2.66 -19.52 1.88
CA VAL A 309 1.20 -19.44 2.10
C VAL A 309 0.90 -18.38 3.17
N ARG A 310 1.61 -18.40 4.30
CA ARG A 310 1.45 -17.39 5.36
C ARG A 310 1.73 -15.96 4.87
N PHE A 311 2.80 -15.76 4.09
CA PHE A 311 3.12 -14.46 3.51
C PHE A 311 2.03 -13.98 2.53
N TYR A 312 1.54 -14.88 1.68
CA TYR A 312 0.44 -14.60 0.76
C TYR A 312 -0.85 -14.24 1.49
N THR A 313 -1.21 -14.98 2.54
CA THR A 313 -2.33 -14.68 3.45
C THR A 313 -2.20 -13.28 4.05
N ASN A 314 -1.00 -12.90 4.53
CA ASN A 314 -0.78 -11.54 5.05
C ASN A 314 -1.01 -10.46 3.98
N CYS A 315 -0.60 -10.70 2.74
CA CYS A 315 -0.88 -9.78 1.63
C CYS A 315 -2.38 -9.63 1.36
N LEU A 316 -3.12 -10.75 1.36
CA LEU A 316 -4.58 -10.73 1.21
C LEU A 316 -5.28 -9.98 2.35
N MET A 317 -4.76 -10.12 3.58
CA MET A 317 -5.27 -9.40 4.74
C MET A 317 -5.10 -7.87 4.61
N GLN A 318 -3.97 -7.41 4.05
CA GLN A 318 -3.78 -5.99 3.72
C GLN A 318 -4.82 -5.51 2.70
N LEU A 319 -5.08 -6.29 1.65
CA LEU A 319 -6.14 -5.96 0.69
C LEU A 319 -7.54 -5.95 1.33
N SER A 320 -7.80 -6.85 2.28
CA SER A 320 -9.06 -6.86 3.03
C SER A 320 -9.29 -5.54 3.76
N ILE A 321 -8.27 -5.02 4.45
CA ILE A 321 -8.36 -3.74 5.17
C ILE A 321 -8.68 -2.62 4.16
N VAL A 322 -7.93 -2.54 3.07
CA VAL A 322 -8.10 -1.49 2.05
C VAL A 322 -9.45 -1.58 1.35
N SER A 323 -9.97 -2.78 1.10
CA SER A 323 -11.30 -2.99 0.51
C SER A 323 -12.45 -2.46 1.38
N ASN A 324 -12.22 -2.35 2.69
CA ASN A 324 -13.18 -1.86 3.68
C ASN A 324 -13.06 -0.35 3.91
N THR A 325 -11.89 0.23 3.67
CA THR A 325 -11.59 1.63 3.99
C THR A 325 -11.59 2.54 2.76
N THR A 326 -11.34 2.02 1.56
CA THR A 326 -11.16 2.82 0.33
C THR A 326 -11.87 2.21 -0.87
N GLN A 327 -11.99 3.00 -1.94
CA GLN A 327 -12.53 2.56 -3.23
C GLN A 327 -11.46 2.10 -4.25
N GLN A 328 -10.17 2.09 -3.88
CA GLN A 328 -9.06 1.86 -4.82
C GLN A 328 -9.18 0.53 -5.58
N LEU A 329 -9.63 -0.54 -4.91
CA LEU A 329 -9.78 -1.87 -5.52
C LEU A 329 -11.04 -2.03 -6.40
N TYR A 330 -11.91 -1.01 -6.45
CA TYR A 330 -13.15 -1.00 -7.25
C TYR A 330 -13.04 -0.12 -8.49
N VAL A 331 -11.86 0.46 -8.76
CA VAL A 331 -11.59 1.25 -9.95
C VAL A 331 -11.21 0.34 -11.12
N GLU A 332 -11.71 0.65 -12.32
CA GLU A 332 -11.34 -0.08 -13.53
C GLU A 332 -9.97 0.37 -14.08
N PRO A 333 -9.17 -0.53 -14.68
CA PRO A 333 -9.47 -1.93 -15.05
C PRO A 333 -9.21 -2.96 -13.93
N LEU A 334 -8.73 -2.52 -12.76
CA LEU A 334 -8.30 -3.40 -11.67
C LEU A 334 -9.46 -4.24 -11.12
N HIS A 335 -10.62 -3.61 -10.92
CA HIS A 335 -11.81 -4.29 -10.39
C HIS A 335 -12.23 -5.50 -11.24
N SER A 336 -12.34 -5.31 -12.56
CA SER A 336 -12.65 -6.40 -13.49
C SER A 336 -11.60 -7.50 -13.46
N ARG A 337 -10.32 -7.18 -13.27
CA ARG A 337 -9.27 -8.20 -13.11
C ARG A 337 -9.43 -8.98 -11.82
N LEU A 338 -9.70 -8.31 -10.70
CA LEU A 338 -9.93 -8.95 -9.40
C LEU A 338 -11.14 -9.90 -9.41
N ILE A 339 -12.17 -9.61 -10.21
CA ILE A 339 -13.32 -10.53 -10.35
C ILE A 339 -12.96 -11.76 -11.20
N ASN A 340 -12.23 -11.56 -12.30
CA ASN A 340 -12.12 -12.57 -13.36
C ASN A 340 -10.82 -13.38 -13.35
N LYS A 341 -9.79 -12.97 -12.59
CA LYS A 341 -8.48 -13.62 -12.54
C LYS A 341 -8.28 -14.41 -11.24
N PRO A 342 -7.41 -15.44 -11.26
CA PRO A 342 -7.05 -16.18 -10.05
C PRO A 342 -6.06 -15.39 -9.18
N TRP A 343 -6.43 -15.16 -7.92
CA TRP A 343 -5.59 -14.51 -6.90
C TRP A 343 -6.02 -14.86 -5.47
N CYS A 344 -7.19 -15.47 -5.28
CA CYS A 344 -7.66 -15.86 -3.97
C CYS A 344 -7.03 -17.19 -3.58
N LEU A 345 -6.42 -17.23 -2.39
CA LEU A 345 -6.01 -18.46 -1.72
C LEU A 345 -7.25 -19.20 -1.24
N ALA A 346 -7.43 -20.44 -1.69
CA ALA A 346 -8.47 -21.35 -1.24
C ALA A 346 -7.85 -22.63 -0.69
N TYR A 347 -8.56 -23.30 0.21
CA TYR A 347 -8.19 -24.64 0.68
C TYR A 347 -9.23 -25.68 0.26
N GLN A 348 -8.79 -26.93 0.12
CA GLN A 348 -9.66 -28.08 -0.08
C GLN A 348 -9.29 -29.19 0.90
N ILE A 349 -10.30 -29.90 1.41
CA ILE A 349 -10.11 -31.08 2.26
C ILE A 349 -9.83 -32.28 1.34
N PRO A 350 -8.66 -32.95 1.44
CA PRO A 350 -8.30 -34.07 0.58
C PRO A 350 -9.13 -35.33 0.89
N GLU A 351 -9.18 -36.24 -0.07
CA GLU A 351 -9.93 -37.48 0.10
C GLU A 351 -9.26 -38.44 1.11
N GLY A 352 -10.04 -38.96 2.05
CA GLY A 352 -9.55 -39.92 3.06
C GLY A 352 -9.00 -39.30 4.35
N SER A 353 -9.01 -37.97 4.50
CA SER A 353 -8.68 -37.31 5.76
C SER A 353 -9.89 -37.24 6.70
N ASN A 354 -9.69 -37.59 7.98
CA ASN A 354 -10.71 -37.53 9.04
C ASN A 354 -10.81 -36.14 9.70
N GLY A 355 -10.36 -35.07 9.04
CA GLY A 355 -10.43 -33.70 9.56
C GLY A 355 -9.29 -32.77 9.14
N ILE A 356 -9.29 -31.59 9.77
CA ILE A 356 -8.59 -30.31 9.46
C ILE A 356 -7.06 -30.40 9.26
N LYS A 357 -6.41 -31.52 9.60
CA LYS A 357 -4.93 -31.60 9.70
C LYS A 357 -4.16 -31.53 8.37
N TYR A 358 -4.82 -31.77 7.23
CA TYR A 358 -4.21 -31.62 5.91
C TYR A 358 -5.16 -30.85 5.01
N GLN A 359 -4.78 -29.62 4.67
CA GLN A 359 -5.48 -28.76 3.75
C GLN A 359 -4.60 -28.58 2.51
N GLU A 360 -5.15 -28.87 1.33
CA GLU A 360 -4.46 -28.55 0.08
C GLU A 360 -4.81 -27.13 -0.34
N PHE A 361 -3.79 -26.28 -0.50
CA PHE A 361 -3.97 -24.90 -0.91
C PHE A 361 -3.90 -24.76 -2.43
N LYS A 362 -4.78 -23.91 -2.97
CA LYS A 362 -4.82 -23.57 -4.40
C LYS A 362 -5.19 -22.11 -4.59
N ILE A 363 -4.55 -21.45 -5.55
CA ILE A 363 -4.96 -20.12 -6.00
C ILE A 363 -6.04 -20.25 -7.07
N THR A 364 -7.15 -19.54 -6.89
CA THR A 364 -8.28 -19.56 -7.84
C THR A 364 -8.98 -18.21 -7.90
N LYS A 365 -9.97 -18.08 -8.80
CA LYS A 365 -10.79 -16.87 -8.91
C LYS A 365 -11.86 -16.84 -7.81
N PRO A 366 -12.31 -15.65 -7.37
CA PRO A 366 -13.29 -15.53 -6.28
C PRO A 366 -14.59 -16.31 -6.53
N SER A 367 -15.08 -16.38 -7.77
CA SER A 367 -16.35 -17.04 -8.11
C SER A 367 -16.35 -18.56 -7.92
N ASP A 368 -15.17 -19.18 -7.85
CA ASP A 368 -15.00 -20.62 -7.67
C ASP A 368 -14.79 -21.01 -6.20
N ILE A 369 -14.80 -20.02 -5.30
CA ILE A 369 -14.61 -20.21 -3.86
C ILE A 369 -15.95 -20.16 -3.15
N TYR A 370 -16.10 -21.08 -2.21
CA TYR A 370 -17.23 -21.16 -1.31
C TYR A 370 -16.85 -20.62 0.08
N LEU A 371 -17.76 -19.86 0.67
CA LEU A 371 -17.65 -19.40 2.06
C LEU A 371 -18.33 -20.44 2.94
N ASP A 372 -17.60 -20.95 3.94
CA ASP A 372 -18.09 -22.00 4.82
C ASP A 372 -19.03 -21.44 5.89
N ASP A 373 -20.33 -21.71 5.73
CA ASP A 373 -21.38 -21.47 6.72
C ASP A 373 -22.10 -22.75 7.15
N ASP A 374 -21.67 -23.91 6.65
CA ASP A 374 -22.15 -25.23 7.03
C ASP A 374 -20.98 -26.23 6.87
N ASN A 375 -20.26 -26.44 7.97
CA ASN A 375 -19.05 -27.26 7.98
C ASN A 375 -19.34 -28.73 7.56
N GLN A 376 -20.58 -29.22 7.72
CA GLN A 376 -20.93 -30.56 7.25
C GLN A 376 -20.92 -30.62 5.72
N TYR A 377 -21.47 -29.60 5.05
CA TYR A 377 -21.38 -29.47 3.60
C TYR A 377 -19.93 -29.36 3.14
N ALA A 378 -19.11 -28.55 3.83
CA ALA A 378 -17.69 -28.40 3.50
C ALA A 378 -16.93 -29.73 3.60
N ILE A 379 -17.12 -30.51 4.67
CA ILE A 379 -16.43 -31.81 4.87
C ILE A 379 -16.85 -32.87 3.83
N LYS A 380 -18.14 -32.93 3.47
CA LYS A 380 -18.67 -33.98 2.58
C LYS A 380 -18.45 -33.64 1.11
N LEU A 381 -18.89 -32.45 0.71
CA LEU A 381 -18.77 -32.01 -0.67
C LEU A 381 -17.34 -31.62 -1.02
N ARG A 382 -16.51 -31.28 -0.02
CA ARG A 382 -15.10 -30.90 -0.19
C ARG A 382 -14.90 -29.86 -1.31
N PRO A 383 -15.65 -28.74 -1.34
CA PRO A 383 -15.39 -27.70 -2.32
C PRO A 383 -14.11 -26.92 -1.98
N LEU A 384 -13.71 -26.02 -2.86
CA LEU A 384 -12.68 -25.02 -2.56
C LEU A 384 -13.29 -23.97 -1.63
N CYS A 385 -12.78 -23.90 -0.40
CA CYS A 385 -13.26 -22.98 0.64
C CYS A 385 -12.30 -21.81 0.84
N ALA A 386 -12.86 -20.66 1.24
CA ALA A 386 -12.08 -19.51 1.70
C ALA A 386 -11.43 -19.81 3.07
N PRO A 387 -10.24 -19.26 3.36
CA PRO A 387 -9.61 -19.34 4.68
C PRO A 387 -10.54 -18.88 5.81
N GLU A 388 -10.34 -19.43 7.02
CA GLU A 388 -11.23 -19.23 8.18
C GLU A 388 -11.23 -17.78 8.72
N GLU A 389 -10.25 -16.96 8.34
CA GLU A 389 -10.13 -15.59 8.78
C GLU A 389 -11.33 -14.73 8.30
N LYS A 390 -12.05 -14.14 9.26
CA LYS A 390 -13.25 -13.33 9.01
C LYS A 390 -13.02 -12.19 7.99
N GLN A 391 -11.85 -11.58 8.00
CA GLN A 391 -11.47 -10.53 7.05
C GLN A 391 -11.42 -11.07 5.61
N LEU A 392 -10.82 -12.25 5.40
CA LEU A 392 -10.74 -12.88 4.07
C LEU A 392 -12.11 -13.34 3.57
N ILE A 393 -12.96 -13.88 4.45
CA ILE A 393 -14.35 -14.22 4.12
C ILE A 393 -15.09 -12.98 3.58
N GLN A 394 -14.95 -11.83 4.26
CA GLN A 394 -15.58 -10.58 3.81
C GLN A 394 -14.99 -10.10 2.49
N LEU A 395 -13.67 -10.13 2.34
CA LEU A 395 -12.98 -9.75 1.10
C LEU A 395 -13.49 -10.59 -0.08
N TYR A 396 -13.45 -11.91 0.04
CA TYR A 396 -13.81 -12.82 -1.05
C TYR A 396 -15.29 -12.69 -1.42
N LYS A 397 -16.17 -12.50 -0.43
CA LYS A 397 -17.59 -12.22 -0.66
C LYS A 397 -17.82 -10.99 -1.54
N LYS A 398 -17.03 -9.92 -1.36
CA LYS A 398 -17.17 -8.69 -2.17
C LYS A 398 -16.78 -8.87 -3.62
N PHE A 399 -15.85 -9.79 -3.91
CA PHE A 399 -15.32 -10.03 -5.25
C PHE A 399 -15.96 -11.25 -5.96
N GLY A 400 -16.95 -11.92 -5.34
CA GLY A 400 -17.81 -12.89 -6.02
C GLY A 400 -17.96 -14.27 -5.38
N ALA A 401 -17.32 -14.53 -4.23
CA ALA A 401 -17.49 -15.80 -3.52
C ALA A 401 -18.91 -15.92 -2.93
N LYS A 402 -19.42 -17.16 -2.85
CA LYS A 402 -20.79 -17.47 -2.42
C LYS A 402 -20.79 -18.37 -1.18
N TRP A 403 -21.81 -18.25 -0.34
CA TRP A 403 -22.02 -19.18 0.77
C TRP A 403 -22.30 -20.58 0.24
N ILE A 404 -21.74 -21.60 0.90
CA ILE A 404 -21.95 -22.99 0.50
C ILE A 404 -23.41 -23.39 0.66
N SER A 405 -24.08 -22.96 1.73
CA SER A 405 -25.50 -23.24 1.96
C SER A 405 -26.43 -22.74 0.83
N ASP A 406 -26.11 -21.58 0.24
CA ASP A 406 -26.87 -20.98 -0.87
C ASP A 406 -26.70 -21.75 -2.19
N CYS A 407 -25.65 -22.57 -2.31
CA CYS A 407 -25.28 -23.25 -3.55
C CYS A 407 -25.54 -24.76 -3.55
N VAL A 408 -25.78 -25.35 -2.38
CA VAL A 408 -26.02 -26.80 -2.23
C VAL A 408 -27.49 -27.11 -2.42
N GLU A 409 -27.81 -27.91 -3.44
CA GLU A 409 -29.13 -28.51 -3.61
C GLU A 409 -29.25 -29.73 -2.71
N ARG A 410 -30.19 -29.72 -1.77
CA ARG A 410 -30.50 -30.85 -0.87
C ARG A 410 -31.84 -31.46 -1.25
N THR A 411 -31.85 -32.75 -1.60
CA THR A 411 -33.05 -33.47 -2.02
C THR A 411 -33.22 -34.77 -1.22
N LEU A 412 -34.44 -35.04 -0.78
CA LEU A 412 -34.79 -36.28 -0.09
C LEU A 412 -35.09 -37.33 -1.17
N ILE A 413 -34.24 -38.34 -1.31
CA ILE A 413 -34.33 -39.31 -2.41
C ILE A 413 -34.94 -40.65 -2.00
N ASN A 414 -34.84 -41.02 -0.73
CA ASN A 414 -35.46 -42.23 -0.21
C ASN A 414 -36.08 -41.94 1.15
N LEU A 415 -37.30 -42.41 1.31
CA LEU A 415 -38.08 -42.31 2.53
C LEU A 415 -38.79 -43.65 2.72
N GLY A 416 -38.54 -44.28 3.87
CA GLY A 416 -39.24 -45.49 4.28
C GLY A 416 -40.74 -45.28 4.49
N LYS A 417 -41.42 -46.33 4.97
CA LYS A 417 -42.87 -46.29 5.21
C LYS A 417 -43.19 -45.25 6.30
N LYS A 418 -44.14 -44.36 6.00
CA LYS A 418 -44.66 -43.36 6.95
C LYS A 418 -45.57 -44.01 7.97
N ILE A 419 -45.19 -43.96 9.25
CA ILE A 419 -45.96 -44.53 10.36
C ILE A 419 -46.25 -43.43 11.37
N ILE A 420 -47.51 -43.33 11.82
CA ILE A 420 -47.87 -42.45 12.94
C ILE A 420 -47.75 -43.27 14.23
N THR A 421 -46.84 -42.88 15.09
CA THR A 421 -46.61 -43.45 16.42
C THR A 421 -46.92 -42.44 17.51
N ASP A 422 -47.06 -42.88 18.76
CA ASP A 422 -47.28 -41.97 19.89
C ASP A 422 -46.12 -40.98 20.05
N ARG A 423 -44.90 -41.43 19.77
CA ARG A 423 -43.70 -40.59 19.70
C ARG A 423 -43.82 -39.48 18.66
N SER A 424 -44.29 -39.80 17.45
CA SER A 424 -44.49 -38.80 16.39
C SER A 424 -45.56 -37.76 16.77
N LYS A 425 -46.65 -38.19 17.43
CA LYS A 425 -47.73 -37.31 17.92
C LYS A 425 -47.24 -36.39 19.04
N GLU A 426 -46.48 -36.93 20.00
CA GLU A 426 -45.91 -36.15 21.09
C GLU A 426 -44.98 -35.06 20.56
N LEU A 427 -44.09 -35.40 19.62
CA LEU A 427 -43.20 -34.43 18.97
C LEU A 427 -43.98 -33.37 18.19
N HIS A 428 -45.00 -33.77 17.43
CA HIS A 428 -45.88 -32.84 16.71
C HIS A 428 -46.51 -31.80 17.64
N ASN A 429 -47.14 -32.26 18.73
CA ASN A 429 -47.77 -31.38 19.70
C ASN A 429 -46.74 -30.48 20.39
N ARG A 430 -45.57 -31.03 20.72
CA ARG A 430 -44.47 -30.28 21.34
C ARG A 430 -43.95 -29.16 20.45
N ILE A 431 -43.77 -29.41 19.16
CA ILE A 431 -43.36 -28.38 18.19
C ILE A 431 -44.45 -27.31 18.07
N LEU A 432 -45.71 -27.69 17.87
CA LEU A 432 -46.81 -26.73 17.69
C LEU A 432 -47.03 -25.84 18.92
N HIS A 433 -47.04 -26.42 20.13
CA HIS A 433 -47.22 -25.67 21.38
C HIS A 433 -46.09 -24.65 21.65
N ARG A 434 -44.92 -24.88 21.05
CA ARG A 434 -43.72 -24.06 21.30
C ARG A 434 -43.31 -23.25 20.08
N LEU A 435 -43.99 -23.38 18.94
CA LEU A 435 -43.54 -22.91 17.63
C LEU A 435 -43.16 -21.42 17.65
N ASP A 436 -43.98 -20.57 18.26
CA ASP A 436 -43.69 -19.15 18.40
C ASP A 436 -42.49 -18.87 19.31
N MET A 437 -42.35 -19.64 20.40
CA MET A 437 -41.23 -19.47 21.34
C MET A 437 -39.89 -19.80 20.70
N LEU A 438 -39.86 -20.73 19.74
CA LEU A 438 -38.64 -21.14 19.05
C LEU A 438 -37.98 -19.97 18.34
N PHE A 439 -38.78 -19.15 17.64
CA PHE A 439 -38.30 -18.12 16.72
C PHE A 439 -38.43 -16.68 17.24
N VAL A 440 -38.54 -16.49 18.56
CA VAL A 440 -38.54 -15.15 19.20
C VAL A 440 -37.29 -14.89 20.05
N ASN A 441 -36.91 -13.63 20.19
CA ASN A 441 -35.92 -13.17 21.15
C ASN A 441 -36.51 -13.11 22.59
N ASN A 442 -35.68 -12.74 23.58
CA ASN A 442 -36.12 -12.61 24.97
C ASN A 442 -37.16 -11.50 25.19
N ARG A 443 -37.34 -10.58 24.22
CA ARG A 443 -38.36 -9.54 24.27
C ARG A 443 -39.72 -10.02 23.72
N GLY A 444 -39.75 -11.20 23.09
CA GLY A 444 -40.92 -11.76 22.43
C GLY A 444 -41.12 -11.29 20.99
N GLU A 445 -40.09 -10.69 20.38
CA GLU A 445 -40.09 -10.29 18.98
C GLU A 445 -39.52 -11.41 18.12
N TYR A 446 -40.09 -11.65 16.94
CA TYR A 446 -39.54 -12.65 16.01
C TYR A 446 -38.12 -12.28 15.57
N LEU A 447 -37.27 -13.30 15.40
CA LEU A 447 -35.92 -13.11 14.90
C LEU A 447 -35.96 -12.50 13.49
N GLU A 448 -35.03 -11.60 13.16
CA GLU A 448 -35.02 -10.88 11.87
C GLU A 448 -34.98 -11.82 10.65
N GLN A 449 -34.42 -13.02 10.83
CA GLN A 449 -34.23 -14.02 9.79
C GLN A 449 -35.46 -14.92 9.57
N THR A 450 -36.46 -14.84 10.46
CA THR A 450 -37.66 -15.68 10.45
C THR A 450 -38.59 -15.29 9.30
N ASP A 451 -38.90 -16.24 8.43
CA ASP A 451 -39.96 -16.10 7.44
C ASP A 451 -41.32 -16.41 8.08
N LEU A 452 -42.06 -15.35 8.41
CA LEU A 452 -43.38 -15.46 9.04
C LEU A 452 -44.39 -16.25 8.20
N LYS A 453 -44.26 -16.26 6.85
CA LYS A 453 -45.16 -17.06 5.99
C LYS A 453 -44.89 -18.54 6.17
N ARG A 454 -43.61 -18.94 6.22
CA ARG A 454 -43.22 -20.34 6.45
C ARG A 454 -43.52 -20.79 7.88
N LEU A 455 -43.38 -19.90 8.86
CA LEU A 455 -43.78 -20.17 10.24
C LEU A 455 -45.28 -20.44 10.36
N GLU A 456 -46.11 -19.62 9.69
CA GLU A 456 -47.57 -19.86 9.62
C GLU A 456 -47.92 -21.15 8.87
N LEU A 457 -47.14 -21.52 7.85
CA LEU A 457 -47.32 -22.77 7.13
C LEU A 457 -47.04 -23.99 8.03
N LEU A 458 -45.98 -23.95 8.85
CA LEU A 458 -45.73 -24.96 9.88
C LEU A 458 -46.89 -25.05 10.87
N ARG A 459 -47.41 -23.91 11.35
CA ARG A 459 -48.53 -23.88 12.30
C ARG A 459 -49.76 -24.64 11.78
N LYS A 460 -50.07 -24.47 10.49
CA LYS A 460 -51.31 -24.99 9.89
C LYS A 460 -51.19 -26.38 9.28
N GLN A 461 -49.99 -26.74 8.79
CA GLN A 461 -49.83 -27.86 7.86
C GLN A 461 -48.65 -28.78 8.19
N LEU A 462 -48.08 -28.70 9.40
CA LEU A 462 -47.07 -29.65 9.86
C LEU A 462 -47.68 -31.02 10.12
N SER A 463 -47.02 -32.09 9.67
CA SER A 463 -47.33 -33.48 10.03
C SER A 463 -46.05 -34.22 10.36
N VAL A 464 -46.03 -34.94 11.48
CA VAL A 464 -44.84 -35.68 11.94
C VAL A 464 -45.06 -37.17 11.77
N TYR A 465 -44.09 -37.87 11.18
CA TYR A 465 -44.15 -39.31 10.93
C TYR A 465 -42.84 -39.99 11.35
N GLU A 466 -42.93 -41.24 11.77
CA GLU A 466 -41.78 -42.11 11.96
C GLU A 466 -41.55 -42.97 10.71
N THR A 467 -40.28 -43.16 10.34
CA THR A 467 -39.86 -43.88 9.12
C THR A 467 -38.67 -44.79 9.42
N GLU A 468 -38.54 -45.86 8.64
CA GLU A 468 -37.43 -46.82 8.76
C GLU A 468 -36.17 -46.37 8.02
N ASP A 469 -36.29 -45.40 7.11
CA ASP A 469 -35.20 -44.93 6.26
C ASP A 469 -35.37 -43.44 5.91
N ILE A 470 -34.26 -42.71 5.86
CA ILE A 470 -34.13 -41.29 5.52
C ILE A 470 -32.83 -41.12 4.72
N GLN A 471 -32.89 -40.85 3.41
CA GLN A 471 -31.68 -40.60 2.61
C GLN A 471 -31.73 -39.24 1.92
N TRP A 472 -30.67 -38.46 2.16
CA TRP A 472 -30.47 -37.17 1.53
C TRP A 472 -29.44 -37.26 0.42
N GLN A 473 -29.71 -36.57 -0.68
CA GLN A 473 -28.75 -36.32 -1.73
C GLN A 473 -28.37 -34.84 -1.71
N LEU A 474 -27.08 -34.58 -1.55
CA LEU A 474 -26.49 -33.26 -1.65
C LEU A 474 -25.83 -33.11 -3.02
N LYS A 475 -26.16 -32.03 -3.72
CA LYS A 475 -25.59 -31.72 -5.02
C LYS A 475 -25.00 -30.32 -5.02
N LEU A 476 -23.74 -30.22 -5.42
CA LEU A 476 -23.01 -28.96 -5.59
C LEU A 476 -22.22 -29.04 -6.90
N GLN A 477 -22.55 -28.17 -7.85
CA GLN A 477 -22.01 -28.23 -9.21
C GLN A 477 -22.17 -29.64 -9.82
N ASN A 478 -21.05 -30.29 -10.16
CA ASN A 478 -20.99 -31.63 -10.74
C ASN A 478 -20.86 -32.74 -9.69
N LYS A 479 -20.72 -32.39 -8.41
CA LYS A 479 -20.57 -33.37 -7.33
C LYS A 479 -21.93 -33.68 -6.72
N THR A 480 -22.25 -34.97 -6.65
CA THR A 480 -23.47 -35.47 -6.00
C THR A 480 -23.08 -36.54 -4.99
N ILE A 481 -23.51 -36.38 -3.74
CA ILE A 481 -23.23 -37.32 -2.66
C ILE A 481 -24.56 -37.72 -2.03
N THR A 482 -24.75 -39.03 -1.88
CA THR A 482 -25.84 -39.58 -1.09
C THR A 482 -25.35 -39.81 0.33
N LEU A 483 -26.09 -39.29 1.31
CA LEU A 483 -25.83 -39.46 2.73
C LEU A 483 -26.60 -40.67 3.26
N ASN A 484 -25.92 -41.47 4.06
CA ASN A 484 -26.49 -42.67 4.68
C ASN A 484 -27.50 -42.31 5.79
N PRO A 485 -28.50 -43.17 6.08
CA PRO A 485 -29.64 -42.81 6.92
C PRO A 485 -29.33 -42.62 8.41
N ILE A 486 -28.35 -43.35 8.93
CA ILE A 486 -28.10 -43.46 10.38
C ILE A 486 -26.94 -42.57 10.84
N GLU A 487 -26.07 -42.14 9.92
CA GLU A 487 -24.85 -41.38 10.24
C GLU A 487 -25.05 -39.85 10.24
N TYR A 488 -26.11 -39.32 9.62
CA TYR A 488 -26.14 -37.90 9.23
C TYR A 488 -27.36 -37.09 9.66
N SER A 489 -28.54 -37.71 9.81
CA SER A 489 -29.69 -36.96 10.28
C SER A 489 -30.76 -37.89 10.84
N SER A 490 -31.08 -37.70 12.10
CA SER A 490 -32.15 -38.42 12.79
C SER A 490 -33.55 -38.03 12.28
N CYS A 491 -33.63 -36.95 11.49
CA CYS A 491 -34.89 -36.44 10.98
C CYS A 491 -34.75 -35.80 9.58
N ALA A 492 -35.88 -35.55 8.94
CA ALA A 492 -35.93 -34.88 7.65
C ALA A 492 -37.18 -34.02 7.54
N LEU A 493 -37.04 -32.78 7.09
CA LEU A 493 -38.18 -31.93 6.79
C LEU A 493 -38.34 -31.75 5.28
N GLU A 494 -39.52 -32.12 4.78
CA GLU A 494 -39.89 -32.01 3.38
C GLU A 494 -41.12 -31.11 3.24
N HIS A 495 -41.06 -30.16 2.33
CA HIS A 495 -42.20 -29.31 1.97
C HIS A 495 -42.70 -29.66 0.57
N LYS A 496 -43.94 -30.15 0.47
CA LYS A 496 -44.61 -30.46 -0.80
C LYS A 496 -45.92 -29.69 -0.88
N GLU A 497 -46.06 -28.91 -1.95
CA GLU A 497 -47.23 -28.06 -2.23
C GLU A 497 -47.53 -27.08 -1.08
N THR A 498 -48.45 -27.46 -0.18
CA THR A 498 -48.87 -26.69 0.98
C THR A 498 -48.67 -27.42 2.31
N LYS A 499 -48.11 -28.64 2.29
CA LYS A 499 -47.92 -29.48 3.48
C LYS A 499 -46.45 -29.61 3.86
N VAL A 500 -46.18 -29.58 5.16
CA VAL A 500 -44.84 -29.80 5.72
C VAL A 500 -44.81 -31.12 6.43
N TYR A 501 -43.88 -31.98 6.03
CA TYR A 501 -43.67 -33.29 6.61
C TYR A 501 -42.36 -33.30 7.37
N LEU A 502 -42.41 -33.63 8.66
CA LEU A 502 -41.22 -33.91 9.46
C LEU A 502 -41.15 -35.43 9.70
N TYR A 503 -40.11 -36.06 9.22
CA TYR A 503 -39.86 -37.49 9.37
C TYR A 503 -38.82 -37.71 10.47
N ILE A 504 -39.03 -38.66 11.37
CA ILE A 504 -38.06 -39.10 12.38
C ILE A 504 -37.69 -40.57 12.17
N HIS A 505 -36.44 -40.94 12.38
CA HIS A 505 -35.96 -42.31 12.17
C HIS A 505 -36.38 -43.24 13.32
N LYS A 506 -36.92 -44.42 13.00
CA LYS A 506 -37.46 -45.37 14.00
C LYS A 506 -36.40 -45.90 14.99
N ASP A 507 -35.20 -46.19 14.48
CA ASP A 507 -34.17 -46.92 15.24
C ASP A 507 -33.42 -46.02 16.25
N ILE A 508 -33.67 -44.71 16.23
CA ILE A 508 -33.04 -43.76 17.14
C ILE A 508 -33.90 -43.68 18.41
N SER A 509 -33.42 -44.19 19.54
CA SER A 509 -34.20 -44.26 20.79
C SER A 509 -34.49 -42.90 21.43
N THR A 510 -33.54 -41.96 21.38
CA THR A 510 -33.67 -40.60 21.91
C THR A 510 -33.73 -39.59 20.76
N LEU A 511 -34.79 -38.77 20.69
CA LEU A 511 -34.89 -37.73 19.66
C LEU A 511 -33.70 -36.77 19.74
N ASP A 512 -33.00 -36.59 18.63
CA ASP A 512 -31.99 -35.54 18.52
C ASP A 512 -32.68 -34.20 18.19
N TYR A 513 -32.87 -33.40 19.23
CA TYR A 513 -33.51 -32.09 19.10
C TYR A 513 -32.62 -31.07 18.38
N ILE A 514 -31.32 -31.32 18.23
CA ILE A 514 -30.41 -30.48 17.44
C ILE A 514 -30.73 -30.68 15.95
N ASP A 515 -30.87 -31.92 15.50
CA ASP A 515 -31.28 -32.22 14.12
C ASP A 515 -32.66 -31.63 13.80
N ILE A 516 -33.63 -31.82 14.71
CA ILE A 516 -34.99 -31.29 14.54
C ILE A 516 -34.96 -29.75 14.48
N ALA A 517 -34.20 -29.10 15.38
CA ALA A 517 -34.03 -27.65 15.35
C ALA A 517 -33.37 -27.18 14.05
N THR A 518 -32.38 -27.92 13.54
CA THR A 518 -31.69 -27.62 12.28
C THR A 518 -32.65 -27.67 11.10
N GLU A 519 -33.48 -28.71 11.00
CA GLU A 519 -34.47 -28.85 9.93
C GLU A 519 -35.56 -27.77 9.99
N LEU A 520 -36.09 -27.48 11.19
CA LEU A 520 -37.08 -26.42 11.39
C LEU A 520 -36.51 -25.05 11.05
N MET A 521 -35.26 -24.78 11.45
CA MET A 521 -34.59 -23.52 11.17
C MET A 521 -34.28 -23.36 9.69
N ARG A 522 -33.80 -24.40 9.00
CA ARG A 522 -33.59 -24.37 7.53
C ARG A 522 -34.89 -24.10 6.78
N PHE A 523 -36.03 -24.58 7.28
CA PHE A 523 -37.31 -24.28 6.68
C PHE A 523 -37.74 -22.82 6.96
N VAL A 524 -37.75 -22.39 8.22
CA VAL A 524 -38.32 -21.10 8.63
C VAL A 524 -37.40 -19.92 8.36
N CYS A 525 -36.10 -20.06 8.55
CA CYS A 525 -35.15 -18.98 8.41
C CYS A 525 -34.64 -18.86 6.97
N LYS A 526 -34.46 -17.63 6.49
CA LYS A 526 -33.94 -17.37 5.14
C LYS A 526 -32.44 -17.68 4.98
N LYS A 527 -31.71 -17.85 6.09
CA LYS A 527 -30.29 -18.20 6.16
C LYS A 527 -30.06 -19.17 7.31
N SER A 528 -29.16 -20.14 7.15
CA SER A 528 -28.69 -20.96 8.26
C SER A 528 -27.90 -20.09 9.22
N VAL A 529 -28.25 -20.14 10.49
CA VAL A 529 -27.46 -19.51 11.55
C VAL A 529 -27.23 -20.56 12.60
N ASP A 530 -26.10 -21.25 12.46
CA ASP A 530 -25.67 -22.34 13.35
C ASP A 530 -25.67 -21.92 14.82
N THR A 531 -25.44 -20.63 15.11
CA THR A 531 -25.46 -20.08 16.47
C THR A 531 -26.84 -20.14 17.14
N LEU A 532 -27.93 -20.25 16.36
CA LEU A 532 -29.30 -20.31 16.88
C LEU A 532 -29.84 -21.74 17.01
N VAL A 533 -29.23 -22.73 16.37
CA VAL A 533 -29.67 -24.14 16.43
C VAL A 533 -29.73 -24.63 17.88
N HIS A 534 -28.68 -24.37 18.65
CA HIS A 534 -28.62 -24.76 20.06
C HIS A 534 -29.68 -24.05 20.90
N SER A 535 -29.97 -22.77 20.60
CA SER A 535 -31.02 -22.02 21.30
C SER A 535 -32.42 -22.57 20.99
N ILE A 536 -32.70 -22.90 19.72
CA ILE A 536 -33.96 -23.49 19.30
C ILE A 536 -34.12 -24.89 19.89
N SER A 537 -33.06 -25.70 19.88
CA SER A 537 -33.02 -27.03 20.50
C SER A 537 -33.26 -26.95 22.02
N ASP A 538 -32.63 -26.01 22.72
CA ASP A 538 -32.88 -25.74 24.14
C ASP A 538 -34.33 -25.31 24.41
N LYS A 539 -34.91 -24.44 23.57
CA LYS A 539 -36.32 -24.04 23.67
C LYS A 539 -37.30 -25.19 23.38
N LEU A 540 -36.94 -26.12 22.50
CA LEU A 540 -37.70 -27.35 22.27
C LEU A 540 -37.63 -28.30 23.47
N THR A 541 -36.48 -28.40 24.14
CA THR A 541 -36.21 -29.41 25.18
C THR A 541 -36.54 -28.95 26.60
N SER A 542 -36.20 -27.71 26.96
CA SER A 542 -36.30 -27.19 28.32
C SER A 542 -37.73 -27.11 28.86
N PRO A 543 -37.97 -27.28 30.18
CA PRO A 543 -39.26 -27.04 30.81
C PRO A 543 -39.71 -25.58 30.64
N LEU A 544 -41.03 -25.34 30.52
CA LEU A 544 -41.59 -24.00 30.31
C LEU A 544 -41.23 -23.02 31.44
N GLU A 545 -41.14 -23.50 32.68
CA GLU A 545 -40.71 -22.71 33.83
C GLU A 545 -39.26 -22.22 33.71
N THR A 546 -38.37 -23.06 33.18
CA THR A 546 -36.97 -22.71 32.92
C THR A 546 -36.88 -21.61 31.86
N LEU A 547 -37.67 -21.73 30.79
CA LEU A 547 -37.74 -20.70 29.74
C LEU A 547 -38.27 -19.36 30.29
N LYS A 548 -39.27 -19.42 31.18
CA LYS A 548 -39.82 -18.24 31.85
C LYS A 548 -38.78 -17.56 32.76
N ARG A 549 -37.99 -18.33 33.51
CA ARG A 549 -36.87 -17.79 34.34
C ARG A 549 -35.76 -17.17 33.48
N ARG A 550 -35.54 -17.66 32.25
CA ARG A 550 -34.58 -17.11 31.27
C ARG A 550 -35.11 -15.87 30.53
N GLY A 551 -36.29 -15.38 30.88
CA GLY A 551 -36.87 -14.15 30.34
C GLY A 551 -37.70 -14.32 29.06
N ILE A 552 -37.98 -15.55 28.61
CA ILE A 552 -38.87 -15.77 27.46
C ILE A 552 -40.32 -15.51 27.90
N PRO A 553 -41.13 -14.73 27.16
CA PRO A 553 -42.49 -14.36 27.56
C PRO A 553 -43.50 -15.49 27.30
N VAL A 554 -43.31 -16.64 27.95
CA VAL A 554 -44.10 -17.89 27.79
C VAL A 554 -45.60 -17.64 27.95
N ASP A 555 -46.03 -16.94 29.00
CA ASP A 555 -47.46 -16.70 29.30
C ASP A 555 -48.15 -15.86 28.21
N ARG A 556 -47.41 -14.96 27.54
CA ARG A 556 -47.93 -14.10 26.47
C ARG A 556 -48.12 -14.90 25.18
N LEU A 557 -47.17 -15.76 24.88
CA LEU A 557 -47.11 -16.55 23.64
C LEU A 557 -48.08 -17.75 23.67
N LEU A 558 -48.34 -18.34 24.84
CA LEU A 558 -49.31 -19.45 24.98
C LEU A 558 -50.77 -19.00 25.01
N LYS A 559 -51.07 -17.79 25.49
CA LYS A 559 -52.46 -17.29 25.66
C LYS A 559 -53.14 -16.82 24.37
N SER A 560 -52.47 -16.92 23.22
CA SER A 560 -52.99 -16.39 21.95
C SER A 560 -53.42 -17.46 20.93
N PRO A 561 -54.43 -18.32 21.20
CA PRO A 561 -55.06 -19.07 20.11
C PRO A 561 -56.07 -18.24 19.30
N GLU A 562 -56.65 -17.14 19.82
CA GLU A 562 -57.89 -16.59 19.24
C GLU A 562 -57.99 -15.08 18.96
N GLN A 563 -56.98 -14.23 19.21
CA GLN A 563 -57.12 -12.80 18.90
C GLN A 563 -55.86 -12.18 18.32
N GLN A 564 -55.69 -12.33 17.00
CA GLN A 564 -55.12 -11.29 16.13
C GLN A 564 -55.34 -11.72 14.66
N PRO A 565 -56.45 -11.32 14.00
CA PRO A 565 -56.52 -11.47 12.57
C PRO A 565 -55.49 -10.53 11.92
N VAL A 566 -54.66 -11.14 11.08
CA VAL A 566 -53.66 -10.68 10.10
C VAL A 566 -53.94 -9.34 9.37
N LYS A 567 -55.04 -8.63 9.64
CA LYS A 567 -55.39 -7.31 9.07
C LYS A 567 -54.52 -6.14 9.57
N LEU A 568 -53.90 -6.23 10.75
CA LEU A 568 -53.07 -5.15 11.29
C LEU A 568 -51.61 -5.14 10.79
N LEU A 569 -51.14 -6.23 10.17
CA LEU A 569 -49.75 -6.33 9.68
C LEU A 569 -49.55 -5.84 8.23
N LEU A 570 -50.62 -5.80 7.42
CA LEU A 570 -50.57 -5.25 6.05
C LEU A 570 -50.60 -3.71 6.02
N GLN A 571 -51.00 -3.05 7.11
CA GLN A 571 -50.93 -1.59 7.23
C GLN A 571 -49.57 -1.09 7.74
N ALA A 572 -48.79 -1.97 8.40
CA ALA A 572 -47.46 -1.63 8.93
C ALA A 572 -46.35 -1.61 7.86
N GLU A 573 -46.59 -2.11 6.64
CA GLU A 573 -45.64 -1.99 5.53
C GLU A 573 -45.58 -0.56 4.96
N LYS A 574 -46.58 0.29 5.23
CA LYS A 574 -46.56 1.71 4.83
C LYS A 574 -45.87 2.65 5.82
N THR A 575 -45.60 2.21 7.05
CA THR A 575 -45.03 3.05 8.12
C THR A 575 -43.61 2.67 8.54
N LYS A 576 -42.97 1.70 7.85
CA LYS A 576 -41.55 1.35 8.04
C LYS A 576 -40.54 2.37 7.48
N SER A 577 -40.98 3.55 7.03
CA SER A 577 -40.07 4.62 6.59
C SER A 577 -39.61 5.55 7.70
N ASN A 578 -40.07 5.38 8.94
CA ASN A 578 -39.63 6.22 10.06
C ASN A 578 -39.47 5.38 11.32
N ILE A 579 -38.33 5.58 11.98
CA ILE A 579 -37.91 5.02 13.28
C ILE A 579 -37.11 3.71 13.16
N ALA A 580 -35.82 3.88 12.89
CA ALA A 580 -34.77 2.95 13.29
C ALA A 580 -33.70 3.75 14.05
N HIS A 581 -33.59 3.52 15.36
CA HIS A 581 -32.33 3.37 16.12
C HIS A 581 -32.56 3.50 17.63
N THR A 582 -32.73 2.35 18.27
CA THR A 582 -32.31 2.10 19.66
C THR A 582 -32.14 0.60 19.81
N VAL A 583 -30.91 0.11 19.69
CA VAL A 583 -30.55 -1.26 20.08
C VAL A 583 -29.64 -1.16 21.30
N GLU A 584 -30.22 -1.51 22.45
CA GLU A 584 -29.51 -1.82 23.67
C GLU A 584 -28.66 -3.08 23.47
N ILE A 585 -27.38 -2.96 23.78
CA ILE A 585 -26.42 -4.06 23.90
C ILE A 585 -26.56 -4.62 25.31
N ASN A 586 -26.94 -5.90 25.45
CA ASN A 586 -26.72 -6.66 26.67
C ASN A 586 -26.17 -8.05 26.33
N ARG A 587 -24.85 -8.15 26.52
CA ARG A 587 -24.05 -9.24 27.10
C ARG A 587 -24.42 -10.69 26.75
N ILE A 588 -23.48 -11.34 26.07
CA ILE A 588 -23.13 -12.75 26.34
C ILE A 588 -21.74 -12.74 26.95
N ASP A 589 -21.69 -12.99 28.26
CA ASP A 589 -20.50 -13.34 29.01
C ASP A 589 -19.95 -14.66 28.45
N HIS A 590 -18.74 -14.66 27.89
CA HIS A 590 -17.77 -15.79 27.87
C HIS A 590 -16.39 -15.28 27.39
N PHE A 591 -15.81 -14.32 28.11
CA PHE A 591 -14.38 -13.99 28.05
C PHE A 591 -13.88 -13.63 29.47
N GLY A 592 -14.11 -14.54 30.42
CA GLY A 592 -13.54 -14.47 31.75
C GLY A 592 -12.28 -15.31 31.81
N ARG A 593 -11.11 -14.72 31.48
CA ARG A 593 -9.74 -15.06 31.96
C ARG A 593 -8.63 -14.40 31.10
N TYR A 594 -8.59 -13.08 30.96
CA TYR A 594 -7.39 -12.35 30.45
C TYR A 594 -7.45 -10.88 30.92
N LYS A 595 -7.42 -10.62 32.24
CA LYS A 595 -7.76 -9.28 32.77
C LYS A 595 -6.77 -8.59 33.72
N SER A 596 -5.56 -9.09 33.96
CA SER A 596 -4.64 -8.37 34.87
C SER A 596 -3.46 -7.66 34.20
N GLU A 597 -2.82 -8.25 33.18
CA GLU A 597 -1.62 -7.65 32.57
C GLU A 597 -1.95 -6.70 31.40
N ASP A 598 -2.99 -6.98 30.62
CA ASP A 598 -3.33 -6.22 29.41
C ASP A 598 -3.93 -4.82 29.70
N ASP A 599 -4.72 -4.68 30.77
CA ASP A 599 -5.27 -3.38 31.18
C ASP A 599 -4.17 -2.44 31.72
N ALA A 600 -3.09 -2.98 32.29
CA ALA A 600 -1.95 -2.19 32.75
C ALA A 600 -1.19 -1.59 31.55
N ALA A 601 -0.97 -2.36 30.49
CA ALA A 601 -0.30 -1.89 29.28
C ALA A 601 -1.10 -0.78 28.58
N ILE A 602 -2.42 -0.95 28.42
CA ILE A 602 -3.29 0.07 27.80
C ILE A 602 -3.32 1.36 28.64
N ASN A 603 -3.42 1.25 29.96
CA ASN A 603 -3.38 2.43 30.85
C ASN A 603 -2.02 3.14 30.80
N THR A 604 -0.92 2.41 30.62
CA THR A 604 0.42 3.00 30.41
C THR A 604 0.49 3.76 29.09
N MET A 605 -0.10 3.26 27.99
CA MET A 605 -0.16 3.98 26.71
C MET A 605 -0.90 5.31 26.86
N ILE A 606 -2.06 5.30 27.51
CA ILE A 606 -2.87 6.51 27.73
C ILE A 606 -2.09 7.52 28.57
N ARG A 607 -1.43 7.09 29.65
CA ARG A 607 -0.61 7.93 30.54
C ARG A 607 0.65 8.49 29.88
N ALA A 608 1.16 7.82 28.85
CA ALA A 608 2.32 8.27 28.10
C ALA A 608 1.98 9.38 27.08
N SER A 609 0.70 9.69 26.85
CA SER A 609 0.28 10.81 25.99
C SER A 609 0.61 12.16 26.63
N ARG A 610 1.25 13.07 25.90
CA ARG A 610 1.74 14.36 26.42
C ARG A 610 1.53 15.50 25.43
N SER A 611 1.47 16.72 25.97
CA SER A 611 1.50 17.95 25.17
C SER A 611 2.90 18.25 24.68
N TYR A 612 3.04 18.71 23.43
CA TYR A 612 4.33 19.07 22.84
C TYR A 612 4.65 20.55 23.07
N SER A 613 5.90 20.90 23.42
CA SER A 613 6.32 22.29 23.63
C SER A 613 7.11 22.85 22.45
N GLN A 614 6.88 24.11 22.07
CA GLN A 614 7.51 24.71 20.88
C GLN A 614 9.02 25.00 21.05
N GLN A 615 9.54 25.00 22.27
CA GLN A 615 10.99 25.08 22.51
C GLN A 615 11.72 23.79 22.08
N GLU A 616 11.04 22.63 22.14
CA GLU A 616 11.55 21.36 21.62
C GLU A 616 11.53 21.32 20.08
N PHE A 617 10.60 22.06 19.45
CA PHE A 617 10.51 22.19 17.99
C PHE A 617 11.76 22.82 17.36
N ASN A 618 12.31 23.88 17.98
CA ASN A 618 13.53 24.52 17.51
C ASN A 618 14.81 23.78 17.98
N GLN A 619 14.77 23.06 19.11
CA GLN A 619 15.93 22.29 19.58
C GLN A 619 16.21 21.03 18.75
N GLN A 620 15.23 20.54 17.98
CA GLN A 620 15.44 19.45 17.04
C GLN A 620 16.01 19.90 15.67
N GLU A 621 16.33 21.20 15.48
CA GLU A 621 16.96 21.72 14.25
C GLU A 621 18.46 21.41 14.09
N HIS A 622 19.06 20.58 14.94
CA HIS A 622 20.46 20.17 14.76
C HIS A 622 20.70 18.74 15.24
N PHE A 623 20.25 17.74 14.49
CA PHE A 623 20.93 16.46 14.26
C PHE A 623 20.28 15.77 13.05
N ILE A 624 20.78 16.06 11.84
CA ILE A 624 20.54 15.18 10.69
C ILE A 624 21.46 13.98 10.89
N ASN A 625 20.93 12.91 11.47
CA ASN A 625 21.51 11.58 11.33
C ASN A 625 20.72 10.86 10.23
N GLU A 626 21.41 10.48 9.16
CA GLU A 626 20.89 9.90 7.91
C GLU A 626 20.27 8.49 8.05
N ASN A 627 19.83 8.05 9.23
CA ASN A 627 19.46 6.64 9.49
C ASN A 627 18.32 6.44 10.52
N ASN A 628 17.22 7.20 10.48
CA ASN A 628 16.08 6.95 11.37
C ASN A 628 14.81 6.52 10.63
N THR A 629 14.52 5.24 10.78
CA THR A 629 13.21 4.58 10.66
C THR A 629 12.56 4.40 12.04
N SER A 630 12.89 5.27 12.97
CA SER A 630 12.16 5.45 14.23
C SER A 630 11.23 6.65 14.04
N CYS A 631 10.00 6.55 14.53
CA CYS A 631 9.05 7.67 14.51
C CYS A 631 9.37 8.77 15.55
N GLU A 632 10.65 9.10 15.76
CA GLU A 632 11.04 10.43 16.24
C GLU A 632 11.47 11.24 15.03
N CYS A 633 10.50 11.71 14.25
CA CYS A 633 10.74 12.57 13.10
C CYS A 633 9.95 13.88 13.22
N VAL A 634 10.70 14.98 13.17
CA VAL A 634 10.20 16.35 13.21
C VAL A 634 9.50 16.68 11.89
N PRO A 635 8.43 17.49 11.89
CA PRO A 635 7.88 18.10 10.67
C PRO A 635 8.97 18.80 9.85
N ALA A 636 8.79 18.93 8.54
CA ALA A 636 9.75 19.57 7.64
C ALA A 636 10.26 20.93 8.18
N ALA A 637 11.54 21.23 7.95
CA ALA A 637 12.31 22.36 8.51
C ALA A 637 11.73 23.78 8.27
N ASN A 638 10.58 23.91 7.59
CA ASN A 638 9.94 25.17 7.21
C ASN A 638 8.51 25.32 7.76
N MET A 639 8.14 24.63 8.84
CA MET A 639 6.79 24.70 9.42
C MET A 639 6.67 25.77 10.51
N ILE A 640 5.64 26.61 10.44
CA ILE A 640 5.26 27.59 11.47
C ILE A 640 3.94 27.21 12.15
N ARG A 641 3.85 27.48 13.44
CA ARG A 641 2.59 27.32 14.19
C ARG A 641 1.66 28.48 13.90
N TYR A 642 0.40 28.18 13.63
CA TYR A 642 -0.67 29.15 13.55
C TYR A 642 -1.02 29.70 14.94
N ASP A 643 -1.13 31.03 15.06
CA ASP A 643 -1.25 31.74 16.34
C ASP A 643 -2.46 31.32 17.19
N LYS A 644 -3.54 30.85 16.56
CA LYS A 644 -4.78 30.45 17.25
C LYS A 644 -4.88 28.93 17.37
N LEU A 645 -5.24 28.45 18.56
CA LEU A 645 -5.66 27.08 18.77
C LEU A 645 -7.04 26.84 18.15
N LEU A 646 -7.21 25.69 17.50
CA LEU A 646 -8.47 25.24 16.92
C LEU A 646 -9.03 24.15 17.82
N HIS A 647 -10.10 24.42 18.57
CA HIS A 647 -10.64 23.46 19.56
C HIS A 647 -9.57 22.90 20.52
N GLU A 648 -8.70 23.78 21.01
CA GLU A 648 -7.55 23.47 21.89
C GLU A 648 -6.39 22.74 21.19
N ILE A 649 -6.48 22.48 19.89
CA ILE A 649 -5.46 21.79 19.09
C ILE A 649 -4.60 22.80 18.31
N PRO A 650 -3.25 22.76 18.40
CA PRO A 650 -2.37 23.59 17.59
C PRO A 650 -2.33 23.14 16.13
N LEU A 651 -2.21 24.09 15.21
CA LEU A 651 -2.03 23.86 13.78
C LEU A 651 -0.63 24.33 13.34
N TYR A 652 0.11 23.47 12.65
CA TYR A 652 1.40 23.76 12.04
C TYR A 652 1.26 23.76 10.50
N ILE A 653 1.83 24.74 9.81
CA ILE A 653 1.72 24.91 8.36
C ILE A 653 3.06 25.34 7.75
N ASP A 654 3.28 25.03 6.48
CA ASP A 654 4.48 25.49 5.76
C ASP A 654 4.52 27.03 5.66
N GLN A 655 5.69 27.63 5.91
CA GLN A 655 5.91 29.08 5.83
C GLN A 655 5.55 29.71 4.49
N ASN A 656 5.68 28.95 3.39
CA ASN A 656 5.37 29.41 2.04
C ASN A 656 3.88 29.27 1.70
N LEU A 657 3.08 28.70 2.61
CA LEU A 657 1.66 28.49 2.39
C LEU A 657 0.83 29.71 2.77
N LYS A 658 0.03 30.22 1.82
CA LYS A 658 -0.99 31.23 2.11
C LYS A 658 -2.17 30.61 2.87
N LEU A 659 -2.37 31.03 4.12
CA LEU A 659 -3.56 30.73 4.92
C LEU A 659 -4.81 31.33 4.26
N THR A 660 -5.72 30.47 3.81
CA THR A 660 -7.04 30.87 3.31
C THR A 660 -8.13 30.59 4.36
N SER A 661 -9.26 31.30 4.28
CA SER A 661 -10.41 31.05 5.16
C SER A 661 -10.95 29.62 5.04
N VAL A 662 -10.86 29.03 3.85
CA VAL A 662 -11.26 27.63 3.59
C VAL A 662 -10.34 26.66 4.34
N LEU A 663 -9.03 26.88 4.30
CA LEU A 663 -8.06 26.04 5.03
C LEU A 663 -8.28 26.10 6.53
N ILE A 664 -8.53 27.30 7.07
CA ILE A 664 -8.84 27.45 8.50
C ILE A 664 -10.12 26.68 8.84
N GLN A 665 -11.17 26.76 8.01
CA GLN A 665 -12.40 26.00 8.21
C GLN A 665 -12.16 24.48 8.18
N GLN A 666 -11.36 23.99 7.24
CA GLN A 666 -10.95 22.59 7.13
C GLN A 666 -10.25 22.12 8.41
N ALA A 667 -9.30 22.92 8.88
CA ALA A 667 -8.56 22.67 10.11
C ALA A 667 -9.49 22.67 11.34
N THR A 668 -10.44 23.60 11.41
CA THR A 668 -11.43 23.68 12.49
C THR A 668 -12.29 22.41 12.55
N HIS A 669 -12.79 21.91 11.42
CA HIS A 669 -13.60 20.69 11.39
C HIS A 669 -12.80 19.48 11.87
N LEU A 670 -11.57 19.30 11.38
CA LEU A 670 -10.75 18.17 11.81
C LEU A 670 -10.39 18.28 13.29
N ALA A 671 -10.03 19.48 13.76
CA ALA A 671 -9.72 19.70 15.17
C ALA A 671 -10.94 19.43 16.08
N TRP A 672 -12.14 19.77 15.66
CA TRP A 672 -13.37 19.45 16.39
C TRP A 672 -13.55 17.94 16.59
N LEU A 673 -13.33 17.16 15.52
CA LEU A 673 -13.38 15.69 15.59
C LEU A 673 -12.32 15.13 16.54
N LEU A 674 -11.06 15.54 16.38
CA LEU A 674 -9.95 15.04 17.18
C LEU A 674 -10.10 15.40 18.67
N SER A 675 -10.56 16.62 18.98
CA SER A 675 -10.87 17.05 20.35
C SER A 675 -11.99 16.20 20.95
N GLY A 676 -13.01 15.86 20.16
CA GLY A 676 -14.07 14.94 20.55
C GLY A 676 -13.57 13.53 20.84
N LEU A 677 -12.72 12.96 19.98
CA LEU A 677 -12.10 11.65 20.19
C LEU A 677 -11.22 11.64 21.45
N ALA A 678 -10.40 12.67 21.65
CA ALA A 678 -9.54 12.79 22.84
C ALA A 678 -10.37 12.79 24.14
N LYS A 679 -11.39 13.66 24.23
CA LYS A 679 -12.20 13.86 25.44
C LYS A 679 -13.22 12.75 25.70
N GLN A 680 -13.92 12.28 24.66
CA GLN A 680 -15.10 11.43 24.83
C GLN A 680 -14.84 9.95 24.55
N VAL A 681 -13.76 9.62 23.82
CA VAL A 681 -13.43 8.23 23.48
C VAL A 681 -12.20 7.78 24.27
N PHE A 682 -11.05 8.39 24.05
CA PHE A 682 -9.77 7.92 24.61
C PHE A 682 -9.48 8.42 26.02
N ASN A 683 -10.18 9.48 26.46
CA ASN A 683 -9.97 10.15 27.73
C ASN A 683 -8.49 10.58 27.93
N ILE A 684 -7.91 11.18 26.90
CA ILE A 684 -6.56 11.76 26.89
C ILE A 684 -6.65 13.30 26.84
N PRO A 685 -5.64 14.03 27.35
CA PRO A 685 -5.61 15.49 27.24
C PRO A 685 -5.69 15.95 25.78
N VAL A 686 -6.46 16.99 25.46
CA VAL A 686 -6.63 17.45 24.06
C VAL A 686 -5.33 18.01 23.51
N GLU A 687 -4.48 18.53 24.40
CA GLU A 687 -3.16 19.05 24.12
C GLU A 687 -2.21 17.98 23.55
N THR A 688 -2.60 16.70 23.58
CA THR A 688 -1.88 15.61 22.91
C THR A 688 -2.11 15.59 21.40
N MET A 689 -3.22 16.15 20.92
CA MET A 689 -3.59 16.16 19.51
C MET A 689 -3.06 17.42 18.83
N HIS A 690 -2.44 17.26 17.66
CA HIS A 690 -1.79 18.32 16.89
C HIS A 690 -2.19 18.19 15.42
N LEU A 691 -2.43 19.31 14.74
CA LEU A 691 -2.62 19.33 13.29
C LEU A 691 -1.36 19.83 12.62
N PHE A 692 -0.98 19.20 11.53
CA PHE A 692 0.03 19.75 10.64
C PHE A 692 -0.45 19.68 9.19
N ARG A 693 0.05 20.55 8.33
CA ARG A 693 -0.24 20.52 6.90
C ARG A 693 1.03 20.57 6.10
N ASP A 694 1.43 19.41 5.60
CA ASP A 694 2.64 19.20 4.79
C ASP A 694 2.27 18.56 3.43
N ILE A 695 3.18 18.63 2.45
CA ILE A 695 3.10 17.93 1.15
C ILE A 695 3.27 16.42 1.33
N ASP A 696 3.86 15.99 2.45
CA ASP A 696 4.02 14.59 2.83
C ASP A 696 2.70 13.79 2.74
N THR A 697 2.83 12.53 2.31
CA THR A 697 1.74 11.55 2.19
C THR A 697 1.35 10.89 3.52
N ARG A 698 2.10 11.12 4.61
CA ARG A 698 1.79 10.58 5.94
C ARG A 698 0.44 11.12 6.46
N ILE A 699 -0.39 10.21 6.98
CA ILE A 699 -1.74 10.52 7.51
C ILE A 699 -1.65 11.09 8.92
N ALA A 700 -0.84 10.47 9.77
CA ALA A 700 -0.53 10.89 11.12
C ALA A 700 0.84 10.34 11.55
N PHE A 701 1.37 10.85 12.66
CA PHE A 701 2.51 10.27 13.36
C PHE A 701 2.45 10.61 14.85
N ASN A 702 3.16 9.82 15.66
CA ASN A 702 3.34 10.06 17.09
C ASN A 702 4.79 10.48 17.37
N SER A 703 4.98 11.63 18.00
CA SER A 703 6.28 12.09 18.48
C SER A 703 6.26 12.20 20.00
N ASN A 704 6.86 11.21 20.67
CA ASN A 704 7.03 11.17 22.13
C ASN A 704 5.73 11.42 22.93
N GLY A 705 4.62 10.82 22.50
CA GLY A 705 3.32 10.95 23.15
C GLY A 705 2.44 12.08 22.63
N ALA A 706 2.93 12.88 21.69
CA ALA A 706 2.15 13.88 20.96
C ALA A 706 1.75 13.36 19.59
N LEU A 707 0.45 13.40 19.28
CA LEU A 707 -0.14 12.83 18.07
C LEU A 707 -0.39 13.93 17.04
N PHE A 708 0.26 13.83 15.88
CA PHE A 708 0.17 14.79 14.80
C PHE A 708 -0.64 14.22 13.63
N PHE A 709 -1.65 14.95 13.17
CA PHE A 709 -2.54 14.53 12.08
C PHE A 709 -2.42 15.47 10.88
N ASN A 710 -2.27 14.90 9.69
CA ASN A 710 -2.07 15.66 8.47
C ASN A 710 -3.40 16.19 7.92
N LEU A 711 -3.55 17.51 7.93
CA LEU A 711 -4.71 18.21 7.41
C LEU A 711 -4.87 18.01 5.90
N ARG A 712 -3.78 17.91 5.13
CA ARG A 712 -3.85 17.75 3.66
C ARG A 712 -4.61 16.48 3.27
N TYR A 713 -4.46 15.40 4.04
CA TYR A 713 -5.19 14.16 3.80
C TYR A 713 -6.70 14.34 3.99
N PHE A 714 -7.11 15.05 5.06
CA PHE A 714 -8.51 15.38 5.31
C PHE A 714 -9.11 16.22 4.17
N GLU A 715 -8.36 17.20 3.68
CA GLU A 715 -8.74 18.07 2.56
C GLU A 715 -9.04 17.25 1.30
N GLN A 716 -8.13 16.34 0.94
CA GLN A 716 -8.18 15.60 -0.32
C GLN A 716 -9.19 14.46 -0.32
N VAL A 717 -9.39 13.79 0.82
CA VAL A 717 -10.15 12.54 0.89
C VAL A 717 -11.56 12.76 1.42
N PHE A 718 -11.76 13.71 2.34
CA PHE A 718 -13.02 13.80 3.09
C PHE A 718 -13.72 15.16 2.95
N PHE A 719 -13.00 16.25 2.73
CA PHE A 719 -13.59 17.58 2.88
C PHE A 719 -14.60 17.97 1.79
N ASP A 720 -14.36 17.62 0.54
CA ASP A 720 -15.30 17.96 -0.55
C ASP A 720 -16.64 17.23 -0.41
N ASP A 721 -16.60 15.95 -0.03
CA ASP A 721 -17.78 15.15 0.30
C ASP A 721 -18.46 15.65 1.57
N LEU A 722 -17.70 16.03 2.60
CA LEU A 722 -18.26 16.62 3.82
C LEU A 722 -18.97 17.95 3.51
N LYS A 723 -18.34 18.83 2.72
CA LYS A 723 -18.85 20.16 2.36
C LYS A 723 -20.12 20.09 1.53
N SER A 724 -20.23 19.13 0.61
CA SER A 724 -21.44 18.92 -0.19
C SER A 724 -22.63 18.48 0.69
N ASN A 725 -22.38 17.66 1.70
CA ASN A 725 -23.40 17.20 2.64
C ASN A 725 -23.79 18.27 3.68
N LEU A 726 -22.85 19.11 4.13
CA LEU A 726 -23.10 20.19 5.10
C LEU A 726 -24.00 21.32 4.54
N LYS A 727 -24.03 21.55 3.22
CA LYS A 727 -24.92 22.55 2.58
C LYS A 727 -26.40 22.18 2.66
N ASN A 728 -26.73 20.90 2.86
CA ASN A 728 -28.08 20.42 3.06
C ASN A 728 -28.37 20.40 4.56
N SER A 729 -28.84 21.53 5.10
CA SER A 729 -28.94 21.93 6.52
C SER A 729 -29.73 21.01 7.50
N LYS A 730 -29.95 19.74 7.16
CA LYS A 730 -30.58 18.72 8.03
C LYS A 730 -29.70 17.47 8.28
N LEU A 731 -28.48 17.39 7.74
CA LEU A 731 -27.67 16.17 7.70
C LEU A 731 -26.23 16.33 8.26
N SER A 732 -26.05 17.05 9.36
CA SER A 732 -24.76 17.09 10.09
C SER A 732 -24.66 16.04 11.20
N SER A 733 -25.67 15.16 11.35
CA SER A 733 -25.73 14.15 12.41
C SER A 733 -24.98 12.86 12.09
N SER A 734 -24.66 12.12 13.15
CA SER A 734 -24.13 10.76 13.23
C SER A 734 -24.74 9.71 12.28
N SER A 735 -25.96 9.94 11.79
CA SER A 735 -26.67 9.12 10.81
C SER A 735 -26.17 9.28 9.38
N THR A 736 -25.31 10.27 9.10
CA THR A 736 -24.81 10.54 7.75
C THR A 736 -23.63 9.60 7.43
N PRO A 737 -23.68 8.82 6.33
CA PRO A 737 -22.64 7.84 6.00
C PRO A 737 -21.21 8.42 5.97
N ILE A 738 -21.03 9.62 5.39
CA ILE A 738 -19.70 10.26 5.31
C ILE A 738 -19.15 10.64 6.69
N VAL A 739 -19.99 11.14 7.60
CA VAL A 739 -19.59 11.48 8.98
C VAL A 739 -19.18 10.22 9.74
N ARG A 740 -19.94 9.12 9.58
CA ARG A 740 -19.60 7.82 10.16
C ARG A 740 -18.25 7.30 9.64
N THR A 741 -17.99 7.42 8.34
CA THR A 741 -16.71 7.03 7.71
C THR A 741 -15.55 7.85 8.28
N ILE A 742 -15.69 9.17 8.37
CA ILE A 742 -14.64 10.06 8.89
C ILE A 742 -14.32 9.73 10.36
N ILE A 743 -15.33 9.59 11.23
CA ILE A 743 -15.13 9.25 12.65
C ILE A 743 -14.42 7.90 12.79
N ASN A 744 -14.88 6.87 12.07
CA ASN A 744 -14.26 5.54 12.14
C ASN A 744 -12.81 5.59 11.64
N PHE A 745 -12.52 6.34 10.57
CA PHE A 745 -11.16 6.49 10.05
C PHE A 745 -10.23 7.11 11.11
N TYR A 746 -10.56 8.31 11.63
CA TYR A 746 -9.70 8.98 12.61
C TYR A 746 -9.65 8.27 13.95
N PHE A 747 -10.68 7.51 14.33
CA PHE A 747 -10.61 6.59 15.47
C PHE A 747 -9.52 5.53 15.28
N MET A 748 -9.51 4.83 14.14
CA MET A 748 -8.50 3.80 13.87
C MET A 748 -7.09 4.40 13.78
N ILE A 749 -6.93 5.55 13.14
CA ILE A 749 -5.63 6.25 13.11
C ILE A 749 -5.19 6.64 14.52
N THR A 750 -6.09 7.17 15.35
CA THR A 750 -5.74 7.52 16.75
C THR A 750 -5.35 6.27 17.56
N CYS A 751 -6.03 5.14 17.38
CA CYS A 751 -5.63 3.87 18.01
C CYS A 751 -4.23 3.41 17.55
N HIS A 752 -3.91 3.60 16.27
CA HIS A 752 -2.60 3.28 15.72
C HIS A 752 -1.52 4.17 16.35
N GLU A 753 -1.71 5.48 16.34
CA GLU A 753 -0.74 6.40 16.92
C GLU A 753 -0.58 6.21 18.44
N LEU A 754 -1.66 5.96 19.18
CA LEU A 754 -1.57 5.65 20.62
C LEU A 754 -0.79 4.36 20.91
N SER A 755 -0.80 3.38 20.00
CA SER A 755 -0.03 2.15 20.18
C SER A 755 1.48 2.40 20.12
N HIS A 756 1.91 3.51 19.50
CA HIS A 756 3.29 3.98 19.48
C HIS A 756 3.78 4.63 20.77
N ASN A 757 2.89 4.92 21.74
CA ASN A 757 3.30 5.47 23.05
C ASN A 757 4.17 4.52 23.90
N ILE A 758 4.23 3.24 23.54
CA ILE A 758 5.04 2.24 24.26
C ILE A 758 6.17 1.67 23.38
N ASP A 759 5.92 1.38 22.10
CA ASP A 759 6.94 0.89 21.16
C ASP A 759 6.85 1.65 19.83
N LEU A 760 7.98 2.16 19.35
CA LEU A 760 8.06 3.01 18.16
C LEU A 760 8.03 2.22 16.82
N ASN A 761 8.23 0.90 16.86
CA ASN A 761 8.39 0.06 15.66
C ASN A 761 7.10 -0.71 15.32
N HIS A 762 6.71 -0.78 14.04
CA HIS A 762 5.53 -1.50 13.53
C HIS A 762 5.66 -3.04 13.58
N ASP A 763 6.11 -3.60 14.70
CA ASP A 763 6.22 -5.03 14.89
C ASP A 763 4.86 -5.67 15.26
N LEU A 764 4.80 -7.01 15.26
CA LEU A 764 3.64 -7.80 15.68
C LEU A 764 3.05 -7.34 17.04
N ASN A 765 3.86 -6.74 17.90
CA ASN A 765 3.44 -6.21 19.20
C ASN A 765 2.61 -4.93 19.08
N VAL A 766 2.96 -4.01 18.16
CA VAL A 766 2.19 -2.79 17.90
C VAL A 766 0.86 -3.15 17.23
N ILE A 767 0.85 -4.10 16.29
CA ILE A 767 -0.39 -4.60 15.67
C ILE A 767 -1.33 -5.22 16.73
N LYS A 768 -0.81 -6.11 17.59
CA LYS A 768 -1.61 -6.70 18.68
C LYS A 768 -2.15 -5.66 19.66
N ARG A 769 -1.38 -4.61 19.96
CA ARG A 769 -1.81 -3.53 20.85
C ARG A 769 -2.83 -2.62 20.20
N PHE A 770 -2.65 -2.27 18.93
CA PHE A 770 -3.63 -1.57 18.13
C PHE A 770 -4.99 -2.31 18.11
N GLU A 771 -4.97 -3.63 17.90
CA GLU A 771 -6.18 -4.46 17.98
C GLU A 771 -6.82 -4.40 19.38
N LYS A 772 -6.02 -4.48 20.44
CA LYS A 772 -6.53 -4.39 21.82
C LYS A 772 -7.09 -3.01 22.16
N VAL A 773 -6.41 -1.92 21.78
CA VAL A 773 -6.84 -0.54 22.02
C VAL A 773 -8.11 -0.22 21.24
N SER A 774 -8.20 -0.64 19.97
CA SER A 774 -9.40 -0.44 19.16
C SER A 774 -10.61 -1.18 19.73
N VAL A 775 -10.45 -2.43 20.18
CA VAL A 775 -11.52 -3.18 20.86
C VAL A 775 -11.91 -2.51 22.19
N ARG A 776 -10.95 -2.03 22.98
CA ARG A 776 -11.21 -1.40 24.28
C ARG A 776 -12.08 -0.15 24.20
N PHE A 777 -11.88 0.66 23.15
CA PHE A 777 -12.54 1.95 22.96
C PHE A 777 -13.69 1.90 21.94
N MET A 778 -13.99 0.74 21.37
CA MET A 778 -15.03 0.57 20.35
C MET A 778 -16.41 1.04 20.85
N ASP A 779 -16.79 0.65 22.07
CA ASP A 779 -18.07 1.06 22.67
C ASP A 779 -18.13 2.57 22.91
N ALA A 780 -17.04 3.17 23.41
CA ALA A 780 -16.96 4.61 23.64
C ALA A 780 -17.02 5.40 22.32
N LYS A 781 -16.36 4.88 21.27
CA LYS A 781 -16.46 5.40 19.91
C LYS A 781 -17.87 5.31 19.36
N ASP A 782 -18.60 4.21 19.57
CA ASP A 782 -19.99 4.08 19.10
C ASP A 782 -20.94 5.06 19.82
N VAL A 783 -20.74 5.28 21.13
CA VAL A 783 -21.48 6.32 21.88
C VAL A 783 -21.14 7.72 21.36
N PHE A 784 -19.86 8.03 21.18
CA PHE A 784 -19.41 9.30 20.60
C PHE A 784 -20.00 9.51 19.21
N LEU A 785 -19.92 8.47 18.37
CA LEU A 785 -20.45 8.48 17.02
C LEU A 785 -21.93 8.84 17.02
N SER A 786 -22.75 8.27 17.91
CA SER A 786 -24.19 8.56 17.98
C SER A 786 -24.54 10.03 18.28
N LYS A 787 -23.64 10.76 18.95
CA LYS A 787 -23.85 12.13 19.43
C LYS A 787 -23.09 13.20 18.63
N PHE A 788 -22.10 12.79 17.83
CA PHE A 788 -21.23 13.72 17.13
C PHE A 788 -21.93 14.38 15.93
N SER A 789 -21.67 15.67 15.75
CA SER A 789 -22.03 16.44 14.56
C SER A 789 -20.95 17.47 14.27
N PHE A 790 -20.67 17.73 12.99
CA PHE A 790 -19.84 18.85 12.57
C PHE A 790 -20.66 20.15 12.72
N GLN A 791 -20.06 21.17 13.34
CA GLN A 791 -20.66 22.49 13.57
C GLN A 791 -20.43 23.43 12.40
#